data_AF-A0A6P2AST3-F1
#
_entry.id   AF-A0A6P2AST3-F1
#
_cell.length_a   1.000
_cell.length_b   1.000
_cell.length_c   1.000
_cell.angle_alpha   90.00
_cell.angle_beta   90.00
_cell.angle_gamma   90.00
#
_symmetry.space_group_name_H-M   'P 1'
#
loop_
_entity.id
_entity.type
_entity.pdbx_description
1 polymer ?
#
loop_
_entity_poly.entity_id
_entity_poly.type
_entity_poly.pdbx_seq_one_letter_code
_entity_poly.pdbx_strand_id
1 'polypeptide(L)'
;MHPLASRWVSNDRTRSALDGVVSYRIGRHRSIGGRRIGPSRQAVIAHRAKAPSDVVLVNSRTREECFMPVRSWPKMVAALSLLVALFCSSAATAQFQSFDNITENMERVVSTADGGRSLYTIYVDRNRHQMVAELPRNFENQRIFIATTITGGSAQTGWQWRDTYAYWKRHNENLMLIAPNIRRQARGQRDAELRSSVERTYTDRVLLTTRILGFGPGGGPIINLNDVLLRQAPVLASLSGNHQLAEIGQIKAFPQNIEIPVTMPMAGGQLTSFHYSISMIPRTNYRPREADERIGYFMTVFKDFSRNEAGGDQFVRYINRWHLEKRDPQLRQSPPVEPIVFYIEHTVPIRYRRFVRDGILEWNRAFEKIGFIDAIEVRQQDARTGAYMDVYPEDVRYNFFRWITSERAFAMGPSRVNPETGQILDANIIFDDAMLKLWAVRYREMIENFGLEGLAPEAMKFIEDRPLWNPLTRHEEIEPDREAILNDPDLTDEEKADLLGEPAPASRSRLMQRVVQMNDHCDFGMSAALQMQTANLALQIMSDTLLGDQSDAPTLDGVPEEYLGAMLKYVVMHEVGHTLGLRHNFKAASWLSLDEIVEKQGEAAVASVMDYAGTFIPPTGKEDRGDWAMPTLGPYDIWAIEYGYTLNQQQLPEIASRGAQPELLYATDEDRAGPDPLVDVWILGADPLEWAQSRLDLVSTMRERILDKAVEDGQSWHLLRRAYEQTLGEHLGALRVASRFVGGAYVHRDRKGDPNARDPYVPVEPERQREALAFVIDNAFHDDRFDLRPEVMRKLVPNRFRHWGASSGNVTFPIHNRVAQIQSFAMLYLMNPGTLQRVYDNELRVETEEDMLTLPELMGSVVEAIYTELENGADGRYTEREPMISSLRRNLQSEMTDRLIDLALDPRGVPSPVPTLARFHLRNLDRSLSNILDGADAARVDTYSLAHLQDIHERISSALNAIKVAR
;
A
#
# COMPACT_ATOMS: atom_id res chain seq x y z
N MET A 1 -1.18 61.51 23.69
CA MET A 1 -0.87 62.73 22.91
C MET A 1 -1.30 62.51 21.46
N HIS A 2 -1.64 63.58 20.73
CA HIS A 2 -1.91 63.62 19.28
C HIS A 2 -0.63 64.03 18.51
N PRO A 3 -0.63 64.13 17.15
CA PRO A 3 -1.55 63.60 16.12
C PRO A 3 -0.79 62.55 15.26
N LEU A 4 -1.02 62.17 13.98
CA LEU A 4 -1.90 62.48 12.82
C LEU A 4 -2.45 61.12 12.29
N ALA A 5 -3.57 60.93 11.58
CA ALA A 5 -4.34 61.65 10.54
C ALA A 5 -3.91 61.30 9.08
N SER A 6 -4.80 61.08 8.10
CA SER A 6 -6.27 61.30 7.99
C SER A 6 -6.93 60.31 6.99
N ARG A 7 -8.15 59.76 7.23
CA ARG A 7 -9.51 60.17 6.72
C ARG A 7 -9.62 60.42 5.20
N TRP A 8 -10.71 60.13 4.48
CA TRP A 8 -12.17 60.07 4.76
C TRP A 8 -12.82 58.86 4.02
N VAL A 9 -13.92 58.17 4.41
CA VAL A 9 -15.25 58.48 5.04
C VAL A 9 -16.40 58.70 4.02
N SER A 10 -17.41 57.81 4.10
CA SER A 10 -18.84 57.72 3.64
C SER A 10 -19.54 58.90 2.89
N ASN A 11 -20.72 58.79 2.24
CA ASN A 11 -21.91 57.95 2.56
C ASN A 11 -23.02 57.89 1.46
N ASP A 12 -24.01 57.00 1.66
CA ASP A 12 -25.46 57.02 1.29
C ASP A 12 -26.00 57.14 -0.18
N ARG A 13 -26.97 56.24 -0.47
CA ARG A 13 -28.22 56.35 -1.29
C ARG A 13 -28.26 57.12 -2.64
N THR A 14 -28.82 56.46 -3.68
CA THR A 14 -30.18 56.78 -4.24
C THR A 14 -30.69 55.72 -5.26
N ARG A 15 -31.83 55.98 -5.92
CA ARG A 15 -32.65 55.04 -6.73
C ARG A 15 -32.55 55.28 -8.25
N SER A 16 -33.18 54.33 -8.97
CA SER A 16 -33.90 54.44 -10.27
C SER A 16 -33.14 54.35 -11.60
N ALA A 17 -33.70 53.46 -12.43
CA ALA A 17 -33.38 53.14 -13.81
C ALA A 17 -33.55 54.30 -14.81
N LEU A 18 -32.97 54.15 -16.02
CA LEU A 18 -33.74 54.06 -17.27
C LEU A 18 -32.88 53.57 -18.48
N ASP A 19 -33.58 53.30 -19.57
CA ASP A 19 -33.22 52.66 -20.85
C ASP A 19 -31.89 53.03 -21.55
N GLY A 20 -31.43 52.14 -22.44
CA GLY A 20 -30.27 52.35 -23.32
C GLY A 20 -30.12 51.34 -24.47
N VAL A 21 -31.09 51.27 -25.39
CA VAL A 21 -31.04 50.35 -26.56
C VAL A 21 -30.21 50.92 -27.71
N VAL A 22 -29.23 50.14 -28.20
CA VAL A 22 -28.73 50.25 -29.58
C VAL A 22 -28.64 48.85 -30.21
N SER A 23 -29.24 48.71 -31.40
CA SER A 23 -29.26 47.48 -32.19
C SER A 23 -28.50 47.65 -33.50
N TYR A 24 -27.94 46.56 -34.06
CA TYR A 24 -27.75 46.47 -35.51
C TYR A 24 -28.16 45.10 -36.07
N ARG A 25 -28.91 45.10 -37.17
CA ARG A 25 -29.52 43.91 -37.78
C ARG A 25 -29.96 44.15 -39.24
N ILE A 26 -29.29 43.52 -40.20
CA ILE A 26 -29.63 43.40 -41.65
C ILE A 26 -28.99 42.07 -42.11
N GLY A 27 -29.55 41.22 -42.98
CA GLY A 27 -30.86 41.09 -43.64
C GLY A 27 -30.87 39.74 -44.40
N ARG A 28 -31.94 38.92 -44.42
CA ARG A 28 -33.02 38.89 -45.46
C ARG A 28 -32.48 39.12 -46.89
N HIS A 29 -32.73 38.31 -47.92
CA HIS A 29 -33.88 37.45 -48.30
C HIS A 29 -33.45 36.43 -49.42
N ARG A 30 -34.21 35.47 -50.01
CA ARG A 30 -35.66 35.09 -49.99
C ARG A 30 -35.92 33.61 -50.40
N SER A 31 -37.21 33.25 -50.31
CA SER A 31 -38.07 32.21 -50.95
C SER A 31 -37.81 31.82 -52.43
N ILE A 32 -38.44 30.80 -53.08
CA ILE A 32 -39.70 30.04 -52.89
C ILE A 32 -39.53 28.57 -53.41
N GLY A 33 -40.27 27.58 -52.87
CA GLY A 33 -40.61 26.35 -53.62
C GLY A 33 -40.74 25.10 -52.75
N GLY A 34 -41.75 24.24 -52.98
CA GLY A 34 -41.89 22.98 -52.24
C GLY A 34 -43.06 22.10 -52.70
N ARG A 35 -43.16 20.88 -52.15
CA ARG A 35 -44.33 19.97 -52.22
C ARG A 35 -44.32 18.97 -51.06
N ARG A 36 -45.44 18.26 -50.87
CA ARG A 36 -45.68 17.21 -49.84
C ARG A 36 -44.75 16.00 -50.09
N ILE A 37 -44.46 15.09 -49.15
CA ILE A 37 -45.39 14.12 -48.48
C ILE A 37 -44.77 13.61 -47.15
N GLY A 38 -45.65 13.17 -46.23
CA GLY A 38 -45.40 12.14 -45.21
C GLY A 38 -46.77 11.55 -44.79
N PRO A 39 -46.89 10.67 -43.77
CA PRO A 39 -45.85 9.95 -43.01
C PRO A 39 -46.13 8.41 -42.90
N SER A 40 -45.29 7.66 -42.18
CA SER A 40 -45.63 6.33 -41.62
C SER A 40 -44.75 5.96 -40.40
N ARG A 41 -45.06 4.87 -39.69
CA ARG A 41 -44.62 4.55 -38.31
C ARG A 41 -43.98 3.15 -38.16
N GLN A 42 -43.41 2.93 -36.96
CA GLN A 42 -43.28 1.64 -36.22
C GLN A 42 -42.15 0.65 -36.56
N ALA A 43 -41.09 0.71 -35.73
CA ALA A 43 -40.52 -0.35 -34.86
C ALA A 43 -40.56 -1.85 -35.26
N VAL A 44 -39.45 -2.57 -34.98
CA VAL A 44 -39.41 -3.83 -34.17
C VAL A 44 -37.96 -4.32 -33.86
N ILE A 45 -37.69 -4.53 -32.56
CA ILE A 45 -36.84 -5.54 -31.87
C ILE A 45 -35.37 -5.84 -32.33
N ALA A 46 -34.44 -5.44 -31.45
CA ALA A 46 -33.27 -6.12 -30.85
C ALA A 46 -32.32 -7.09 -31.62
N HIS A 47 -31.04 -7.04 -31.22
CA HIS A 47 -30.17 -8.21 -31.08
C HIS A 47 -29.37 -8.15 -29.75
N ARG A 48 -29.34 -9.27 -29.02
CA ARG A 48 -28.33 -9.60 -27.99
C ARG A 48 -27.39 -10.67 -28.57
N ALA A 49 -26.13 -10.68 -28.14
CA ALA A 49 -25.19 -11.77 -28.40
C ALA A 49 -24.79 -12.48 -27.09
N LYS A 50 -24.50 -13.78 -27.17
CA LYS A 50 -23.88 -14.57 -26.11
C LYS A 50 -23.05 -15.70 -26.76
N ALA A 51 -21.94 -16.09 -26.13
CA ALA A 51 -21.09 -17.20 -26.58
C ALA A 51 -21.73 -18.58 -26.26
N PRO A 52 -21.12 -19.71 -26.66
CA PRO A 52 -20.01 -20.27 -25.86
C PRO A 52 -18.88 -20.96 -26.68
N SER A 53 -17.95 -21.55 -25.93
CA SER A 53 -16.97 -22.60 -26.31
C SER A 53 -17.69 -23.97 -26.50
N ASP A 54 -17.08 -25.15 -26.77
CA ASP A 54 -15.76 -25.69 -26.42
C ASP A 54 -15.24 -26.84 -27.34
N VAL A 55 -14.02 -27.30 -27.02
CA VAL A 55 -13.19 -28.44 -27.51
C VAL A 55 -13.93 -29.76 -27.88
N VAL A 56 -13.42 -30.57 -28.85
CA VAL A 56 -13.18 -32.06 -28.78
C VAL A 56 -12.76 -32.77 -30.10
N LEU A 57 -11.59 -33.44 -30.05
CA LEU A 57 -11.07 -34.69 -30.70
C LEU A 57 -11.32 -35.14 -32.18
N VAL A 58 -10.19 -35.29 -32.92
CA VAL A 58 -9.65 -36.52 -33.58
C VAL A 58 -10.25 -37.08 -34.91
N ASN A 59 -9.32 -37.55 -35.79
CA ASN A 59 -9.45 -38.44 -36.97
C ASN A 59 -10.04 -37.84 -38.28
N SER A 60 -9.68 -38.31 -39.49
CA SER A 60 -8.70 -39.35 -39.88
C SER A 60 -8.16 -39.23 -41.33
N ARG A 61 -6.89 -39.65 -41.52
CA ARG A 61 -6.33 -40.42 -42.67
C ARG A 61 -6.47 -39.93 -44.14
N THR A 62 -5.28 -39.66 -44.72
CA THR A 62 -4.76 -40.12 -46.03
C THR A 62 -5.50 -39.85 -47.35
N ARG A 63 -4.77 -39.30 -48.34
CA ARG A 63 -4.28 -40.12 -49.48
C ARG A 63 -3.18 -39.47 -50.36
N GLU A 64 -2.29 -40.35 -50.86
CA GLU A 64 -1.58 -40.40 -52.17
C GLU A 64 -1.46 -39.08 -52.97
N GLU A 65 -0.27 -38.49 -53.17
CA GLU A 65 0.84 -38.92 -54.07
C GLU A 65 0.47 -39.10 -55.56
N CYS A 66 1.19 -38.39 -56.44
CA CYS A 66 1.44 -38.79 -57.84
C CYS A 66 2.72 -38.12 -58.39
N PHE A 67 3.36 -38.69 -59.42
CA PHE A 67 4.80 -38.55 -59.69
C PHE A 67 5.17 -38.05 -61.11
N MET A 68 6.32 -37.33 -61.22
CA MET A 68 7.22 -37.25 -62.40
C MET A 68 6.74 -36.55 -63.70
N PRO A 69 7.62 -36.30 -64.73
CA PRO A 69 9.06 -36.57 -64.85
C PRO A 69 9.97 -35.35 -65.21
N VAL A 70 11.28 -35.61 -65.41
CA VAL A 70 12.37 -34.62 -65.59
C VAL A 70 12.91 -34.55 -67.03
N ARG A 71 13.25 -33.34 -67.50
CA ARG A 71 14.30 -32.97 -68.50
C ARG A 71 14.48 -31.44 -68.47
N SER A 72 15.67 -30.83 -68.57
CA SER A 72 17.05 -31.33 -68.72
C SER A 72 18.08 -30.32 -68.17
N TRP A 73 19.25 -30.78 -67.73
CA TRP A 73 20.44 -29.93 -67.48
C TRP A 73 21.27 -29.84 -68.77
N PRO A 74 21.87 -28.66 -69.09
CA PRO A 74 23.23 -28.38 -68.60
C PRO A 74 23.51 -26.88 -68.35
N LYS A 75 23.23 -26.37 -67.14
CA LYS A 75 23.67 -25.01 -66.71
C LYS A 75 24.22 -24.89 -65.28
N MET A 76 24.08 -25.91 -64.43
CA MET A 76 24.41 -25.78 -62.99
C MET A 76 25.90 -25.88 -62.61
N VAL A 77 26.79 -26.33 -63.50
CA VAL A 77 28.22 -26.51 -63.17
C VAL A 77 28.97 -25.19 -63.02
N ALA A 78 28.58 -24.14 -63.75
CA ALA A 78 29.20 -22.81 -63.63
C ALA A 78 28.73 -22.02 -62.39
N ALA A 79 27.50 -22.27 -61.92
CA ALA A 79 26.91 -21.55 -60.78
C ALA A 79 27.49 -22.00 -59.43
N LEU A 80 27.80 -23.29 -59.28
CA LEU A 80 28.34 -23.84 -58.03
C LEU A 80 29.72 -23.27 -57.68
N SER A 81 30.59 -23.08 -58.68
CA SER A 81 31.95 -22.54 -58.47
C SER A 81 31.95 -21.12 -57.90
N LEU A 82 31.01 -20.27 -58.31
CA LEU A 82 30.88 -18.91 -57.78
C LEU A 82 30.28 -18.91 -56.37
N LEU A 83 29.32 -19.79 -56.11
CA LEU A 83 28.70 -19.93 -54.78
C LEU A 83 29.69 -20.40 -53.71
N VAL A 84 30.58 -21.35 -54.02
CA VAL A 84 31.61 -21.80 -53.07
C VAL A 84 32.61 -20.67 -52.75
N ALA A 85 32.98 -19.85 -53.72
CA ALA A 85 33.84 -18.67 -53.47
C ALA A 85 33.15 -17.62 -52.58
N LEU A 86 31.84 -17.38 -52.78
CA LEU A 86 31.06 -16.46 -51.97
C LEU A 86 30.82 -16.98 -50.53
N PHE A 87 30.68 -18.29 -50.34
CA PHE A 87 30.52 -18.89 -49.00
C PHE A 87 31.82 -19.01 -48.19
N CYS A 88 33.00 -18.94 -48.81
CA CYS A 88 34.28 -18.84 -48.10
C CYS A 88 34.66 -17.39 -47.70
N SER A 89 33.82 -16.39 -48.00
CA SER A 89 34.15 -14.96 -47.91
C SER A 89 33.44 -14.20 -46.77
N SER A 90 33.10 -14.88 -45.67
CA SER A 90 32.52 -14.24 -44.46
C SER A 90 33.05 -14.77 -43.12
N ALA A 91 34.09 -15.59 -43.12
CA ALA A 91 34.87 -15.93 -41.92
C ALA A 91 35.83 -14.79 -41.50
N ALA A 92 35.37 -13.54 -41.60
CA ALA A 92 36.06 -12.40 -41.03
C ALA A 92 35.86 -12.42 -39.51
N THR A 93 36.86 -12.91 -38.77
CA THR A 93 36.96 -12.65 -37.33
C THR A 93 36.83 -11.15 -37.11
N ALA A 94 35.83 -10.71 -36.35
CA ALA A 94 35.41 -9.31 -36.32
C ALA A 94 36.39 -8.50 -35.46
N GLN A 95 37.48 -8.10 -36.12
CA GLN A 95 38.71 -7.59 -35.52
C GLN A 95 38.42 -6.49 -34.50
N PHE A 96 38.89 -6.71 -33.27
CA PHE A 96 38.78 -5.75 -32.18
C PHE A 96 39.36 -4.40 -32.59
N GLN A 97 38.65 -3.32 -32.26
CA GLN A 97 39.10 -1.97 -32.52
C GLN A 97 40.28 -1.61 -31.59
N SER A 98 41.17 -0.75 -32.06
CA SER A 98 42.20 -0.12 -31.22
C SER A 98 41.55 0.74 -30.14
N PHE A 99 42.20 0.82 -28.98
CA PHE A 99 41.78 1.69 -27.88
C PHE A 99 41.51 3.13 -28.36
N ASP A 100 42.46 3.70 -29.10
CA ASP A 100 42.41 5.08 -29.60
C ASP A 100 41.21 5.35 -30.52
N ASN A 101 40.75 4.33 -31.28
CA ASN A 101 39.55 4.44 -32.13
C ASN A 101 38.26 4.31 -31.30
N ILE A 102 38.26 3.53 -30.23
CA ILE A 102 37.09 3.34 -29.36
C ILE A 102 36.85 4.59 -28.51
N THR A 103 37.92 5.25 -28.05
CA THR A 103 37.85 6.46 -27.20
C THR A 103 38.09 7.75 -27.99
N GLU A 104 37.90 7.74 -29.31
CA GLU A 104 38.11 8.92 -30.15
C GLU A 104 37.13 10.05 -29.74
N ASN A 105 37.66 11.19 -29.29
CA ASN A 105 36.91 12.32 -28.74
C ASN A 105 36.24 12.05 -27.37
N MET A 106 36.65 11.01 -26.62
CA MET A 106 36.13 10.70 -25.28
C MET A 106 37.08 11.14 -24.15
N GLU A 107 36.53 11.70 -23.08
CA GLU A 107 37.25 12.04 -21.86
C GLU A 107 37.27 10.86 -20.88
N ARG A 108 38.41 10.54 -20.25
CA ARG A 108 38.45 9.61 -19.11
C ARG A 108 37.77 10.26 -17.90
N VAL A 109 36.81 9.58 -17.28
CA VAL A 109 36.24 9.98 -15.99
C VAL A 109 37.29 9.79 -14.89
N VAL A 110 37.54 10.85 -14.11
CA VAL A 110 38.40 10.86 -12.93
C VAL A 110 37.61 11.43 -11.76
N SER A 111 37.56 10.72 -10.63
CA SER A 111 36.73 11.10 -9.47
C SER A 111 37.48 11.00 -8.13
N THR A 112 38.78 10.70 -8.16
CA THR A 112 39.67 10.69 -7.00
C THR A 112 40.86 11.64 -7.24
N ALA A 113 41.31 12.32 -6.20
CA ALA A 113 42.35 13.36 -6.30
C ALA A 113 43.74 12.82 -6.71
N ASP A 114 43.97 11.51 -6.56
CA ASP A 114 45.18 10.80 -6.98
C ASP A 114 45.14 10.34 -8.46
N GLY A 115 44.01 10.52 -9.17
CA GLY A 115 43.82 10.00 -10.52
C GLY A 115 43.71 8.46 -10.59
N GLY A 116 43.52 7.81 -9.44
CA GLY A 116 43.57 6.37 -9.21
C GLY A 116 42.61 5.53 -10.05
N ARG A 117 42.76 4.20 -9.97
CA ARG A 117 41.98 3.28 -10.80
C ARG A 117 40.61 3.03 -10.19
N SER A 118 39.56 3.37 -10.95
CA SER A 118 38.17 3.09 -10.62
C SER A 118 37.80 1.62 -10.89
N LEU A 119 36.63 1.18 -10.37
CA LEU A 119 36.11 -0.17 -10.53
C LEU A 119 36.07 -0.59 -12.00
N TYR A 120 35.46 0.23 -12.86
CA TYR A 120 35.66 0.23 -14.31
C TYR A 120 36.24 1.59 -14.73
N THR A 121 37.11 1.62 -15.74
CA THR A 121 37.62 2.90 -16.27
C THR A 121 36.66 3.39 -17.35
N ILE A 122 35.91 4.45 -17.05
CA ILE A 122 34.90 5.01 -17.96
C ILE A 122 35.49 6.12 -18.83
N TYR A 123 35.10 6.11 -20.09
CA TYR A 123 35.37 7.16 -21.07
C TYR A 123 34.04 7.67 -21.63
N VAL A 124 33.89 9.00 -21.80
CA VAL A 124 32.63 9.64 -22.19
C VAL A 124 32.84 10.72 -23.27
N ASP A 125 32.04 10.65 -24.35
CA ASP A 125 31.81 11.76 -25.28
C ASP A 125 30.54 12.49 -24.82
N ARG A 126 30.72 13.68 -24.26
CA ARG A 126 29.63 14.52 -23.73
C ARG A 126 28.74 15.13 -24.82
N ASN A 127 29.26 15.29 -26.04
CA ASN A 127 28.55 15.91 -27.15
C ASN A 127 27.67 14.90 -27.91
N ARG A 128 28.03 13.61 -27.85
CA ARG A 128 27.26 12.49 -28.43
C ARG A 128 26.50 11.67 -27.38
N HIS A 129 26.63 12.02 -26.09
CA HIS A 129 26.13 11.25 -24.94
C HIS A 129 26.54 9.76 -24.98
N GLN A 130 27.77 9.46 -25.39
CA GLN A 130 28.29 8.10 -25.50
C GLN A 130 29.23 7.77 -24.35
N MET A 131 29.10 6.57 -23.78
CA MET A 131 29.93 6.07 -22.68
C MET A 131 30.41 4.64 -22.95
N VAL A 132 31.69 4.40 -22.71
CA VAL A 132 32.32 3.07 -22.76
C VAL A 132 33.10 2.81 -21.47
N ALA A 133 33.25 1.53 -21.11
CA ALA A 133 33.95 1.11 -19.89
C ALA A 133 34.99 0.03 -20.17
N GLU A 134 36.24 0.25 -19.74
CA GLU A 134 37.22 -0.82 -19.55
C GLU A 134 36.99 -1.50 -18.20
N LEU A 135 36.64 -2.80 -18.23
CA LEU A 135 36.55 -3.64 -17.03
C LEU A 135 37.95 -4.07 -16.56
N PRO A 136 38.19 -4.32 -15.26
CA PRO A 136 39.51 -4.70 -14.77
C PRO A 136 39.86 -6.13 -15.18
N ARG A 137 41.15 -6.49 -15.32
CA ARG A 137 41.58 -7.82 -15.82
C ARG A 137 40.96 -9.02 -15.08
N ASN A 138 40.58 -8.85 -13.82
CA ASN A 138 40.00 -9.87 -12.95
C ASN A 138 38.46 -9.83 -12.89
N PHE A 139 37.77 -9.19 -13.84
CA PHE A 139 36.32 -8.98 -13.82
C PHE A 139 35.48 -10.26 -13.62
N GLU A 140 35.92 -11.40 -14.15
CA GLU A 140 35.20 -12.69 -14.00
C GLU A 140 35.19 -13.21 -12.56
N ASN A 141 36.16 -12.78 -11.74
CA ASN A 141 36.27 -13.12 -10.33
C ASN A 141 35.57 -12.10 -9.41
N GLN A 142 34.98 -11.04 -9.98
CA GLN A 142 34.21 -10.06 -9.24
C GLN A 142 32.75 -10.50 -9.08
N ARG A 143 32.12 -10.00 -8.01
CA ARG A 143 30.68 -10.03 -7.80
C ARG A 143 30.26 -8.58 -7.62
N ILE A 144 29.29 -8.15 -8.39
CA ILE A 144 28.82 -6.76 -8.43
C ILE A 144 27.37 -6.66 -8.00
N PHE A 145 27.04 -5.52 -7.43
CA PHE A 145 25.68 -5.08 -7.20
C PHE A 145 25.38 -3.95 -8.18
N ILE A 146 24.25 -4.02 -8.86
CA ILE A 146 23.73 -2.95 -9.72
C ILE A 146 22.42 -2.49 -9.08
N ALA A 147 22.47 -1.34 -8.44
CA ALA A 147 21.31 -0.68 -7.85
C ALA A 147 20.80 0.42 -8.78
N THR A 148 19.48 0.52 -8.92
CA THR A 148 18.77 1.60 -9.61
C THR A 148 17.93 2.36 -8.60
N THR A 149 18.03 3.69 -8.57
CA THR A 149 17.08 4.59 -7.90
C THR A 149 16.42 5.50 -8.94
N ILE A 150 15.13 5.85 -8.78
CA ILE A 150 14.54 7.00 -9.49
C ILE A 150 14.91 8.26 -8.71
N THR A 151 15.36 9.32 -9.40
CA THR A 151 16.00 10.49 -8.77
C THR A 151 15.33 11.83 -9.08
N GLY A 152 14.33 11.84 -9.98
CA GLY A 152 13.52 13.02 -10.27
C GLY A 152 12.61 12.81 -11.47
N GLY A 153 11.63 13.69 -11.65
CA GLY A 153 10.74 13.69 -12.82
C GLY A 153 9.53 12.74 -12.76
N SER A 154 9.31 12.06 -11.64
CA SER A 154 8.06 11.32 -11.36
C SER A 154 7.78 11.24 -9.86
N ALA A 155 6.57 10.83 -9.48
CA ALA A 155 6.14 10.71 -8.07
C ALA A 155 6.95 9.67 -7.27
N GLN A 156 7.62 8.72 -7.94
CA GLN A 156 8.49 7.72 -7.31
C GLN A 156 9.92 8.24 -7.08
N THR A 157 10.12 9.56 -6.96
CA THR A 157 11.42 10.16 -6.70
C THR A 157 12.01 9.64 -5.38
N GLY A 158 13.29 9.29 -5.38
CA GLY A 158 14.00 8.68 -4.26
C GLY A 158 13.83 7.16 -4.11
N TRP A 159 12.88 6.52 -4.81
CA TRP A 159 12.57 5.09 -4.64
C TRP A 159 13.74 4.19 -5.08
N GLN A 160 14.16 3.27 -4.20
CA GLN A 160 15.10 2.18 -4.50
C GLN A 160 14.47 1.17 -5.48
N TRP A 161 14.37 1.57 -6.74
CA TRP A 161 13.55 0.97 -7.79
C TRP A 161 13.85 -0.50 -8.07
N ARG A 162 15.14 -0.87 -8.19
CA ARG A 162 15.55 -2.24 -8.46
C ARG A 162 16.99 -2.50 -8.04
N ASP A 163 17.26 -3.71 -7.60
CA ASP A 163 18.59 -4.26 -7.38
C ASP A 163 18.88 -5.46 -8.31
N THR A 164 20.16 -5.76 -8.52
CA THR A 164 20.63 -6.92 -9.29
C THR A 164 22.02 -7.31 -8.81
N TYR A 165 22.11 -8.47 -8.16
CA TYR A 165 23.36 -9.14 -7.85
C TYR A 165 23.82 -9.94 -9.07
N ALA A 166 25.05 -9.71 -9.54
CA ALA A 166 25.54 -10.28 -10.79
C ALA A 166 27.06 -10.45 -10.85
N TYR A 167 27.53 -11.05 -11.95
CA TYR A 167 28.93 -11.05 -12.38
C TYR A 167 29.02 -11.08 -13.90
N TRP A 168 30.18 -10.69 -14.42
CA TRP A 168 30.50 -10.74 -15.84
C TRP A 168 31.23 -12.05 -16.18
N LYS A 169 30.92 -12.62 -17.34
CA LYS A 169 31.66 -13.78 -17.90
C LYS A 169 31.84 -13.61 -19.41
N ARG A 170 33.05 -13.84 -19.90
CA ARG A 170 33.36 -13.78 -21.33
C ARG A 170 32.81 -15.01 -22.06
N HIS A 171 32.27 -14.78 -23.25
CA HIS A 171 31.97 -15.81 -24.22
C HIS A 171 32.39 -15.33 -25.62
N ASN A 172 33.52 -15.84 -26.10
CA ASN A 172 34.15 -15.48 -27.37
C ASN A 172 34.46 -13.96 -27.48
N GLU A 173 33.70 -13.23 -28.31
CA GLU A 173 33.82 -11.79 -28.54
C GLU A 173 32.81 -10.96 -27.71
N ASN A 174 32.02 -11.61 -26.85
CA ASN A 174 30.98 -10.97 -26.03
C ASN A 174 31.28 -11.12 -24.53
N LEU A 175 30.71 -10.23 -23.72
CA LEU A 175 30.52 -10.43 -22.28
C LEU A 175 29.04 -10.72 -22.00
N MET A 176 28.80 -11.61 -21.05
CA MET A 176 27.49 -11.96 -20.52
C MET A 176 27.41 -11.45 -19.08
N LEU A 177 26.36 -10.70 -18.73
CA LEU A 177 26.03 -10.37 -17.36
C LEU A 177 25.14 -11.48 -16.81
N ILE A 178 25.53 -12.09 -15.70
CA ILE A 178 24.89 -13.28 -15.15
C ILE A 178 24.48 -13.03 -13.70
N ALA A 179 23.21 -13.26 -13.38
CA ALA A 179 22.74 -13.35 -11.99
C ALA A 179 22.99 -14.78 -11.48
N PRO A 180 23.76 -14.96 -10.38
CA PRO A 180 24.02 -16.28 -9.83
C PRO A 180 22.77 -16.90 -9.20
N ASN A 181 22.66 -18.23 -9.20
CA ASN A 181 21.61 -18.92 -8.46
C ASN A 181 21.88 -18.85 -6.94
N ILE A 182 21.31 -17.83 -6.30
CA ILE A 182 21.33 -17.66 -4.84
C ILE A 182 20.22 -18.45 -4.12
N ARG A 183 19.15 -18.91 -4.79
CA ARG A 183 17.94 -19.44 -4.12
C ARG A 183 17.96 -20.96 -3.86
N ARG A 184 18.84 -21.72 -4.52
CA ARG A 184 18.94 -23.20 -4.43
C ARG A 184 20.41 -23.60 -4.26
N GLN A 185 20.81 -24.00 -3.05
CA GLN A 185 22.22 -24.20 -2.64
C GLN A 185 22.45 -25.56 -1.96
N ALA A 186 23.71 -25.92 -1.69
CA ALA A 186 24.10 -27.05 -0.84
C ALA A 186 25.45 -26.76 -0.14
N ARG A 187 25.42 -26.18 1.06
CA ARG A 187 26.63 -25.67 1.75
C ARG A 187 27.43 -26.74 2.51
N GLY A 188 26.85 -27.91 2.78
CA GLY A 188 27.51 -29.00 3.51
C GLY A 188 28.78 -29.53 2.81
N GLN A 189 29.87 -29.68 3.56
CA GLN A 189 31.12 -30.26 3.04
C GLN A 189 31.06 -31.77 2.81
N ARG A 190 30.19 -32.49 3.54
CA ARG A 190 30.16 -33.97 3.61
C ARG A 190 29.56 -34.68 2.39
N ASP A 191 28.92 -33.93 1.48
CA ASP A 191 28.25 -34.47 0.30
C ASP A 191 28.60 -33.57 -0.90
N ALA A 192 29.62 -33.97 -1.66
CA ALA A 192 30.09 -33.22 -2.82
C ALA A 192 29.27 -33.57 -4.07
N GLU A 193 28.72 -34.77 -4.09
CA GLU A 193 27.85 -35.37 -5.08
C GLU A 193 26.51 -34.64 -5.15
N LEU A 194 25.87 -34.39 -4.00
CA LEU A 194 24.68 -33.55 -3.86
C LEU A 194 24.96 -32.13 -4.34
N ARG A 195 26.08 -31.52 -3.93
CA ARG A 195 26.45 -30.16 -4.36
C ARG A 195 26.61 -30.07 -5.88
N SER A 196 27.36 -30.98 -6.47
CA SER A 196 27.54 -31.09 -7.93
C SER A 196 26.19 -31.34 -8.64
N SER A 197 25.28 -32.11 -8.04
CA SER A 197 23.94 -32.30 -8.59
C SER A 197 23.08 -31.03 -8.51
N VAL A 198 23.12 -30.29 -7.39
CA VAL A 198 22.42 -29.01 -7.19
C VAL A 198 22.95 -27.93 -8.15
N GLU A 199 24.27 -27.80 -8.28
CA GLU A 199 24.94 -26.89 -9.23
C GLU A 199 24.58 -27.22 -10.69
N ARG A 200 24.48 -28.51 -11.04
CA ARG A 200 24.06 -28.99 -12.36
C ARG A 200 22.57 -28.77 -12.65
N THR A 201 21.71 -28.87 -11.63
CA THR A 201 20.25 -28.76 -11.79
C THR A 201 19.74 -27.31 -11.69
N TYR A 202 20.41 -26.45 -10.91
CA TYR A 202 20.00 -25.06 -10.69
C TYR A 202 21.12 -24.10 -11.10
N THR A 203 21.22 -23.87 -12.41
CA THR A 203 22.25 -23.01 -13.01
C THR A 203 21.97 -21.52 -12.85
N ASP A 204 23.01 -20.70 -12.98
CA ASP A 204 22.92 -19.24 -13.04
C ASP A 204 22.13 -18.75 -14.26
N ARG A 205 21.61 -17.51 -14.21
CA ARG A 205 20.79 -16.91 -15.27
C ARG A 205 21.52 -15.76 -15.98
N VAL A 206 21.79 -15.91 -17.27
CA VAL A 206 22.20 -14.78 -18.13
C VAL A 206 21.08 -13.74 -18.14
N LEU A 207 21.41 -12.50 -17.79
CA LEU A 207 20.51 -11.35 -17.83
C LEU A 207 20.56 -10.67 -19.20
N LEU A 208 21.76 -10.27 -19.61
CA LEU A 208 22.01 -9.55 -20.85
C LEU A 208 23.39 -9.91 -21.41
N THR A 209 23.63 -9.53 -22.66
CA THR A 209 24.93 -9.67 -23.33
C THR A 209 25.31 -8.37 -24.02
N THR A 210 26.61 -8.13 -24.18
CA THR A 210 27.13 -7.02 -24.99
C THR A 210 28.46 -7.40 -25.62
N ARG A 211 28.85 -6.70 -26.69
CA ARG A 211 30.05 -7.00 -27.47
C ARG A 211 31.30 -6.35 -26.86
N ILE A 212 32.41 -7.08 -26.84
CA ILE A 212 33.74 -6.51 -26.58
C ILE A 212 34.16 -5.69 -27.80
N LEU A 213 34.30 -4.37 -27.62
CA LEU A 213 34.75 -3.46 -28.69
C LEU A 213 36.25 -3.64 -28.96
N GLY A 214 37.03 -3.77 -27.89
CA GLY A 214 38.46 -4.00 -27.89
C GLY A 214 39.01 -4.12 -26.48
N PHE A 215 40.29 -3.81 -26.29
CA PHE A 215 40.98 -3.89 -25.00
C PHE A 215 41.65 -2.55 -24.67
N GLY A 216 41.53 -2.11 -23.42
CA GLY A 216 42.09 -0.83 -22.98
C GLY A 216 43.56 -0.90 -22.55
N PRO A 217 44.15 0.23 -22.13
CA PRO A 217 45.51 0.29 -21.62
C PRO A 217 45.69 -0.50 -20.31
N GLY A 218 44.60 -0.79 -19.58
CA GLY A 218 44.61 -1.74 -18.50
C GLY A 218 44.71 -3.20 -18.93
N GLY A 219 44.49 -3.53 -20.21
CA GLY A 219 44.42 -4.89 -20.74
C GLY A 219 43.12 -5.62 -20.39
N GLY A 220 42.07 -4.89 -20.00
CA GLY A 220 40.73 -5.40 -19.81
C GLY A 220 39.82 -5.16 -21.02
N PRO A 221 38.68 -5.85 -21.14
CA PRO A 221 37.77 -5.67 -22.26
C PRO A 221 37.01 -4.34 -22.12
N ILE A 222 36.78 -3.68 -23.27
CA ILE A 222 35.96 -2.47 -23.36
C ILE A 222 34.56 -2.83 -23.87
N ILE A 223 33.53 -2.35 -23.18
CA ILE A 223 32.13 -2.49 -23.57
C ILE A 223 31.44 -1.13 -23.77
N ASN A 224 30.37 -1.11 -24.57
CA ASN A 224 29.48 0.03 -24.72
C ASN A 224 28.50 0.09 -23.53
N LEU A 225 28.54 1.15 -22.72
CA LEU A 225 27.64 1.28 -21.57
C LEU A 225 26.24 1.78 -21.97
N ASN A 226 26.06 2.53 -23.06
CA ASN A 226 24.72 2.88 -23.56
C ASN A 226 23.90 1.62 -23.92
N ASP A 227 24.55 0.63 -24.53
CA ASP A 227 23.92 -0.65 -24.89
C ASP A 227 23.48 -1.45 -23.65
N VAL A 228 24.27 -1.45 -22.58
CA VAL A 228 23.97 -2.17 -21.32
C VAL A 228 22.97 -1.42 -20.44
N LEU A 229 23.15 -0.11 -20.24
CA LEU A 229 22.45 0.68 -19.22
C LEU A 229 21.22 1.43 -19.76
N LEU A 230 21.13 1.70 -21.06
CA LEU A 230 20.04 2.46 -21.66
C LEU A 230 19.18 1.59 -22.58
N ARG A 231 19.81 0.95 -23.57
CA ARG A 231 19.10 0.09 -24.53
C ARG A 231 18.56 -1.20 -23.90
N GLN A 232 19.32 -1.79 -22.97
CA GLN A 232 18.93 -2.99 -22.22
C GLN A 232 18.35 -2.66 -20.81
N ALA A 233 18.02 -1.39 -20.55
CA ALA A 233 17.31 -0.94 -19.33
C ALA A 233 15.99 -1.70 -19.03
N PRO A 234 15.18 -2.15 -20.01
CA PRO A 234 14.00 -2.96 -19.70
C PRO A 234 14.35 -4.29 -19.02
N VAL A 235 15.52 -4.86 -19.32
CA VAL A 235 16.00 -6.12 -18.74
C VAL A 235 16.77 -5.89 -17.44
N LEU A 236 17.60 -4.85 -17.39
CA LEU A 236 18.47 -4.54 -16.24
C LEU A 236 17.76 -3.80 -15.10
N ALA A 237 16.89 -2.85 -15.43
CA ALA A 237 16.26 -1.91 -14.49
C ALA A 237 14.73 -1.97 -14.48
N SER A 238 14.11 -2.74 -15.39
CA SER A 238 12.66 -2.68 -15.64
C SER A 238 12.17 -1.28 -16.07
N LEU A 239 13.03 -0.51 -16.73
CA LEU A 239 12.74 0.84 -17.23
C LEU A 239 12.68 0.85 -18.76
N SER A 240 11.60 1.43 -19.33
CA SER A 240 11.37 1.53 -20.77
C SER A 240 11.16 2.99 -21.16
N GLY A 241 11.93 3.47 -22.14
CA GLY A 241 11.89 4.85 -22.64
C GLY A 241 12.70 5.02 -23.92
N ASN A 242 12.69 6.23 -24.49
CA ASN A 242 13.47 6.53 -25.69
C ASN A 242 14.94 6.84 -25.33
N HIS A 243 15.71 5.77 -25.20
CA HIS A 243 17.16 5.79 -24.95
C HIS A 243 18.01 6.57 -25.98
N GLN A 244 17.45 7.00 -27.12
CA GLN A 244 18.14 7.88 -28.07
C GLN A 244 18.13 9.36 -27.62
N LEU A 245 17.24 9.70 -26.70
CA LEU A 245 17.11 11.03 -26.07
C LEU A 245 17.54 10.96 -24.59
N ALA A 246 18.48 10.06 -24.26
CA ALA A 246 19.00 9.90 -22.91
C ALA A 246 20.20 10.83 -22.68
N GLU A 247 20.03 11.78 -21.77
CA GLU A 247 21.11 12.62 -21.25
C GLU A 247 21.86 11.87 -20.14
N ILE A 248 23.18 12.05 -20.09
CA ILE A 248 24.06 11.45 -19.09
C ILE A 248 24.66 12.57 -18.25
N GLY A 249 24.42 12.51 -16.93
CA GLY A 249 24.89 13.53 -15.99
C GLY A 249 26.37 13.37 -15.60
N GLN A 250 26.73 13.88 -14.42
CA GLN A 250 28.09 13.77 -13.90
C GLN A 250 28.38 12.35 -13.37
N ILE A 251 28.89 11.48 -14.25
CA ILE A 251 29.44 10.17 -13.87
C ILE A 251 30.53 10.34 -12.80
N LYS A 252 30.53 9.48 -11.78
CA LYS A 252 31.63 9.32 -10.82
C LYS A 252 32.13 7.89 -10.83
N ALA A 253 33.45 7.70 -10.79
CA ALA A 253 34.08 6.39 -10.88
C ALA A 253 35.13 6.26 -9.76
N PHE A 254 34.83 5.46 -8.74
CA PHE A 254 35.66 5.21 -7.57
C PHE A 254 36.23 3.79 -7.58
N PRO A 255 37.22 3.44 -6.74
CA PRO A 255 37.84 2.10 -6.74
C PRO A 255 36.92 0.93 -6.39
N GLN A 256 35.77 1.17 -5.75
CA GLN A 256 34.82 0.13 -5.31
C GLN A 256 33.41 0.28 -5.89
N ASN A 257 33.08 1.44 -6.47
CA ASN A 257 31.74 1.79 -6.95
C ASN A 257 31.77 2.82 -8.10
N ILE A 258 30.67 2.92 -8.84
CA ILE A 258 30.49 3.80 -10.00
C ILE A 258 29.07 4.34 -9.99
N GLU A 259 28.95 5.66 -10.10
CA GLU A 259 27.70 6.39 -10.00
C GLU A 259 27.38 7.02 -11.36
N ILE A 260 26.26 6.62 -11.99
CA ILE A 260 25.87 7.01 -13.36
C ILE A 260 24.44 7.58 -13.34
N PRO A 261 24.29 8.91 -13.23
CA PRO A 261 23.00 9.60 -13.42
C PRO A 261 22.60 9.61 -14.91
N VAL A 262 21.33 9.31 -15.18
CA VAL A 262 20.71 9.29 -16.51
C VAL A 262 19.35 10.00 -16.44
N THR A 263 19.02 10.78 -17.45
CA THR A 263 17.67 11.34 -17.64
C THR A 263 17.19 10.98 -19.05
N MET A 264 16.00 10.38 -19.20
CA MET A 264 15.43 10.10 -20.52
C MET A 264 13.90 10.18 -20.51
N PRO A 265 13.24 10.44 -21.66
CA PRO A 265 11.80 10.37 -21.77
C PRO A 265 11.34 8.90 -21.72
N MET A 266 10.51 8.58 -20.73
CA MET A 266 9.98 7.25 -20.46
C MET A 266 8.84 6.88 -21.42
N ALA A 267 8.32 5.66 -21.32
CA ALA A 267 7.00 5.34 -21.86
C ALA A 267 5.96 6.31 -21.26
N GLY A 268 5.21 7.01 -22.13
CA GLY A 268 4.39 8.17 -21.75
C GLY A 268 5.02 9.54 -22.08
N GLY A 269 6.32 9.58 -22.39
CA GLY A 269 7.03 10.81 -22.83
C GLY A 269 7.64 11.65 -21.70
N GLN A 270 7.20 11.44 -20.46
CA GLN A 270 7.71 12.13 -19.26
C GLN A 270 9.24 11.97 -19.12
N LEU A 271 9.96 13.09 -18.93
CA LEU A 271 11.39 13.07 -18.63
C LEU A 271 11.62 12.59 -17.20
N THR A 272 12.15 11.38 -17.04
CA THR A 272 12.47 10.80 -15.72
C THR A 272 13.98 10.68 -15.57
N SER A 273 14.47 11.12 -14.42
CA SER A 273 15.84 10.95 -13.97
C SER A 273 15.94 9.71 -13.09
N PHE A 274 16.97 8.90 -13.33
CA PHE A 274 17.29 7.71 -12.55
C PHE A 274 18.80 7.54 -12.47
N HIS A 275 19.25 6.69 -11.56
CA HIS A 275 20.65 6.58 -11.22
C HIS A 275 21.06 5.12 -11.07
N TYR A 276 22.13 4.74 -11.78
CA TYR A 276 22.79 3.45 -11.58
C TYR A 276 23.97 3.61 -10.63
N SER A 277 23.93 2.90 -9.51
CA SER A 277 25.11 2.64 -8.68
C SER A 277 25.60 1.21 -8.95
N ILE A 278 26.85 1.07 -9.38
CA ILE A 278 27.48 -0.22 -9.67
C ILE A 278 28.63 -0.41 -8.69
N SER A 279 28.47 -1.29 -7.70
CA SER A 279 29.46 -1.53 -6.63
C SER A 279 29.94 -2.98 -6.57
N MET A 280 31.03 -3.23 -5.84
CA MET A 280 31.37 -4.58 -5.37
C MET A 280 30.77 -4.82 -3.98
N ILE A 281 30.25 -6.03 -3.72
CA ILE A 281 29.80 -6.38 -2.37
C ILE A 281 31.03 -6.50 -1.43
N PRO A 282 31.02 -5.84 -0.25
CA PRO A 282 32.08 -5.96 0.74
C PRO A 282 32.34 -7.40 1.19
N ARG A 283 33.62 -7.78 1.30
CA ARG A 283 34.03 -9.07 1.88
C ARG A 283 34.37 -8.89 3.36
N THR A 284 33.37 -9.11 4.20
CA THR A 284 33.45 -8.94 5.66
C THR A 284 33.63 -10.28 6.37
N ASN A 285 33.94 -10.21 7.66
CA ASN A 285 33.84 -11.27 8.67
C ASN A 285 32.40 -11.44 9.22
N TYR A 286 31.40 -10.80 8.60
CA TYR A 286 30.01 -10.79 9.05
C TYR A 286 29.47 -12.21 9.24
N ARG A 287 28.86 -12.44 10.41
CA ARG A 287 28.18 -13.70 10.74
C ARG A 287 26.68 -13.52 10.55
N PRO A 288 26.03 -14.31 9.68
CA PRO A 288 24.58 -14.40 9.62
C PRO A 288 23.97 -14.77 10.97
N ARG A 289 22.74 -14.34 11.18
CA ARG A 289 21.89 -14.68 12.32
C ARG A 289 20.65 -15.38 11.75
N GLU A 290 20.36 -16.59 12.22
CA GLU A 290 19.11 -17.27 11.85
C GLU A 290 17.89 -16.49 12.36
N ALA A 291 16.79 -16.58 11.62
CA ALA A 291 15.52 -15.97 12.00
C ALA A 291 14.73 -16.87 12.96
N ASP A 292 13.94 -16.26 13.83
CA ASP A 292 12.98 -16.91 14.71
C ASP A 292 11.60 -16.30 14.46
N GLU A 293 10.56 -17.12 14.27
CA GLU A 293 9.24 -16.63 13.81
C GLU A 293 8.54 -15.72 14.83
N ARG A 294 8.96 -15.80 16.11
CA ARG A 294 8.52 -14.96 17.22
C ARG A 294 9.05 -13.53 17.18
N ILE A 295 10.01 -13.21 16.29
CA ILE A 295 10.69 -11.91 16.25
C ILE A 295 10.76 -11.38 14.81
N GLY A 296 10.13 -10.25 14.58
CA GLY A 296 9.92 -9.65 13.26
C GLY A 296 11.14 -9.01 12.63
N TYR A 297 11.81 -9.77 11.78
CA TYR A 297 12.86 -9.30 10.88
C TYR A 297 12.54 -9.63 9.41
N PHE A 298 12.90 -8.72 8.50
CA PHE A 298 13.03 -9.03 7.08
C PHE A 298 14.12 -10.09 6.90
N MET A 299 13.96 -10.99 5.92
CA MET A 299 14.81 -12.17 5.78
C MET A 299 15.51 -12.29 4.43
N THR A 300 16.75 -12.76 4.48
CA THR A 300 17.46 -13.38 3.36
C THR A 300 17.21 -14.89 3.40
N VAL A 301 16.50 -15.42 2.40
CA VAL A 301 16.02 -16.82 2.39
C VAL A 301 16.50 -17.59 1.16
N PHE A 302 17.03 -18.80 1.38
CA PHE A 302 17.41 -19.74 0.32
C PHE A 302 17.17 -21.19 0.76
N LYS A 303 16.98 -22.11 -0.19
CA LYS A 303 16.86 -23.54 0.10
C LYS A 303 18.22 -24.22 0.00
N ASP A 304 18.70 -24.77 1.10
CA ASP A 304 19.90 -25.59 1.19
C ASP A 304 19.53 -27.08 1.22
N PHE A 305 19.81 -27.81 0.13
CA PHE A 305 19.47 -29.24 0.03
C PHE A 305 20.29 -30.14 0.96
N SER A 306 21.38 -29.63 1.55
CA SER A 306 22.17 -30.35 2.56
C SER A 306 21.68 -30.14 4.00
N ARG A 307 20.66 -29.30 4.23
CA ARG A 307 19.82 -29.36 5.44
C ARG A 307 18.94 -30.63 5.40
N ASN A 308 18.80 -31.25 6.57
CA ASN A 308 17.93 -32.39 6.82
C ASN A 308 17.37 -32.28 8.25
N GLU A 309 16.49 -31.30 8.45
CA GLU A 309 15.92 -30.97 9.76
C GLU A 309 14.59 -31.70 9.99
N ALA A 310 14.12 -31.71 11.24
CA ALA A 310 12.85 -32.37 11.59
C ALA A 310 11.69 -31.77 10.76
N GLY A 311 10.80 -32.63 10.26
CA GLY A 311 9.74 -32.23 9.31
C GLY A 311 10.21 -32.05 7.86
N GLY A 312 11.51 -32.13 7.58
CA GLY A 312 12.05 -32.03 6.22
C GLY A 312 12.19 -30.59 5.71
N ASP A 313 12.24 -29.59 6.60
CA ASP A 313 12.62 -28.24 6.18
C ASP A 313 14.07 -28.22 5.68
N GLN A 314 14.26 -27.44 4.62
CA GLN A 314 15.53 -27.24 3.92
C GLN A 314 15.78 -25.75 3.66
N PHE A 315 14.94 -24.84 4.17
CA PHE A 315 15.18 -23.41 4.07
C PHE A 315 16.17 -22.94 5.14
N VAL A 316 17.10 -22.09 4.71
CA VAL A 316 17.90 -21.24 5.58
C VAL A 316 17.27 -19.85 5.53
N ARG A 317 16.96 -19.32 6.71
CA ARG A 317 16.33 -18.01 6.91
C ARG A 317 17.28 -17.21 7.78
N TYR A 318 17.95 -16.20 7.22
CA TYR A 318 18.76 -15.26 7.98
C TYR A 318 18.02 -13.94 8.12
N ILE A 319 18.08 -13.30 9.29
CA ILE A 319 17.59 -11.93 9.44
C ILE A 319 18.50 -10.96 8.68
N ASN A 320 17.89 -9.92 8.14
CA ASN A 320 18.59 -8.78 7.59
C ASN A 320 19.03 -7.86 8.76
N ARG A 321 20.32 -7.56 8.88
CA ARG A 321 20.85 -6.66 9.94
C ARG A 321 22.19 -6.03 9.56
N TRP A 322 22.59 -4.96 10.27
CA TRP A 322 23.89 -4.32 10.10
C TRP A 322 25.06 -5.15 10.66
N HIS A 323 26.28 -4.89 10.16
CA HIS A 323 27.51 -5.46 10.71
C HIS A 323 28.06 -4.56 11.83
N LEU A 324 27.68 -4.85 13.08
CA LEU A 324 28.20 -4.16 14.25
C LEU A 324 29.15 -5.05 15.05
N GLU A 325 30.39 -4.61 15.18
CA GLU A 325 31.41 -5.17 16.08
C GLU A 325 31.88 -4.10 17.06
N LYS A 326 32.08 -4.46 18.33
CA LYS A 326 32.58 -3.54 19.36
C LYS A 326 34.04 -3.16 19.07
N ARG A 327 34.35 -1.85 19.13
CA ARG A 327 35.71 -1.33 18.99
C ARG A 327 36.66 -1.86 20.07
N ASP A 328 36.16 -2.02 21.30
CA ASP A 328 36.78 -2.86 22.32
C ASP A 328 35.76 -3.92 22.81
N PRO A 329 35.96 -5.22 22.47
CA PRO A 329 35.05 -6.28 22.90
C PRO A 329 35.18 -6.66 24.38
N GLN A 330 36.20 -6.16 25.11
CA GLN A 330 36.34 -6.39 26.56
C GLN A 330 35.48 -5.45 27.40
N LEU A 331 35.07 -4.30 26.85
CA LEU A 331 34.24 -3.34 27.58
C LEU A 331 32.77 -3.76 27.59
N ARG A 332 32.10 -3.58 28.75
CA ARG A 332 30.65 -3.77 28.89
C ARG A 332 29.89 -2.95 27.86
N GLN A 333 30.27 -1.68 27.70
CA GLN A 333 29.78 -0.78 26.67
C GLN A 333 30.96 -0.24 25.84
N SER A 334 30.84 -0.22 24.51
CA SER A 334 31.86 0.27 23.59
C SER A 334 31.18 0.89 22.36
N PRO A 335 31.73 1.97 21.77
CA PRO A 335 31.41 2.35 20.40
C PRO A 335 31.65 1.20 19.41
N PRO A 336 30.97 1.16 18.26
CA PRO A 336 31.26 0.21 17.20
C PRO A 336 32.60 0.52 16.51
N VAL A 337 33.12 -0.44 15.75
CA VAL A 337 34.22 -0.20 14.78
C VAL A 337 33.74 0.72 13.66
N GLU A 338 32.58 0.38 13.07
CA GLU A 338 31.90 1.15 12.02
C GLU A 338 30.48 1.49 12.51
N PRO A 339 30.13 2.76 12.77
CA PRO A 339 28.79 3.18 13.15
C PRO A 339 27.86 3.29 11.94
N ILE A 340 26.55 3.14 12.16
CA ILE A 340 25.52 3.34 11.13
C ILE A 340 25.31 4.84 10.96
N VAL A 341 25.98 5.44 9.97
CA VAL A 341 25.88 6.88 9.70
C VAL A 341 24.70 7.17 8.76
N PHE A 342 23.76 8.00 9.22
CA PHE A 342 22.72 8.61 8.38
C PHE A 342 23.04 10.07 8.04
N TYR A 343 22.75 10.46 6.79
CA TYR A 343 22.81 11.84 6.32
C TYR A 343 21.38 12.37 6.12
N ILE A 344 21.01 13.40 6.88
CA ILE A 344 19.79 14.18 6.62
C ILE A 344 20.06 15.05 5.39
N GLU A 345 19.27 14.85 4.34
CA GLU A 345 19.37 15.57 3.07
C GLU A 345 19.13 17.08 3.26
N HIS A 346 19.78 17.91 2.43
CA HIS A 346 19.66 19.37 2.52
C HIS A 346 18.26 19.89 2.13
N THR A 347 17.44 19.06 1.48
CA THR A 347 16.03 19.30 1.11
C THR A 347 15.11 19.34 2.34
N VAL A 348 15.43 18.58 3.40
CA VAL A 348 14.63 18.51 4.64
C VAL A 348 14.46 19.92 5.22
N PRO A 349 13.23 20.45 5.39
CA PRO A 349 13.02 21.81 5.88
C PRO A 349 13.57 22.01 7.28
N ILE A 350 14.23 23.16 7.54
CA ILE A 350 15.01 23.40 8.77
C ILE A 350 14.20 23.17 10.05
N ARG A 351 12.91 23.54 10.06
CA ARG A 351 11.98 23.34 11.19
C ARG A 351 11.77 21.87 11.60
N TYR A 352 11.93 20.94 10.66
CA TYR A 352 11.70 19.50 10.83
C TYR A 352 12.96 18.70 11.17
N ARG A 353 14.17 19.25 10.90
CA ARG A 353 15.46 18.55 11.05
C ARG A 353 15.75 17.99 12.45
N ARG A 354 15.23 18.60 13.52
CA ARG A 354 15.39 18.07 14.89
C ARG A 354 14.63 16.76 15.07
N PHE A 355 13.33 16.72 14.77
CA PHE A 355 12.51 15.52 14.94
C PHE A 355 13.00 14.35 14.08
N VAL A 356 13.49 14.64 12.87
CA VAL A 356 14.20 13.67 12.02
C VAL A 356 15.49 13.17 12.69
N ARG A 357 16.34 14.07 13.20
CA ARG A 357 17.56 13.67 13.92
C ARG A 357 17.25 12.83 15.16
N ASP A 358 16.27 13.24 15.94
CA ASP A 358 15.96 12.68 17.25
C ASP A 358 15.27 11.31 17.09
N GLY A 359 14.43 11.13 16.06
CA GLY A 359 13.86 9.82 15.70
C GLY A 359 14.91 8.82 15.18
N ILE A 360 15.95 9.28 14.47
CA ILE A 360 17.07 8.40 14.07
C ILE A 360 17.94 8.04 15.27
N LEU A 361 18.19 8.98 16.19
CA LEU A 361 19.08 8.77 17.34
C LEU A 361 18.43 7.98 18.49
N GLU A 362 17.10 7.96 18.64
CA GLU A 362 16.42 7.20 19.72
C GLU A 362 16.80 5.71 19.70
N TRP A 363 17.05 5.13 18.52
CA TRP A 363 17.47 3.73 18.39
C TRP A 363 18.79 3.39 19.11
N ASN A 364 19.64 4.36 19.43
CA ASN A 364 20.79 4.13 20.31
C ASN A 364 20.37 3.60 21.70
N ARG A 365 19.17 3.96 22.20
CA ARG A 365 18.61 3.48 23.48
C ARG A 365 18.43 1.96 23.53
N ALA A 366 18.19 1.31 22.39
CA ALA A 366 18.17 -0.15 22.28
C ALA A 366 19.59 -0.73 22.18
N PHE A 367 20.46 -0.11 21.39
CA PHE A 367 21.86 -0.54 21.22
C PHE A 367 22.69 -0.43 22.52
N GLU A 368 22.44 0.58 23.35
CA GLU A 368 23.14 0.78 24.62
C GLU A 368 22.90 -0.36 25.63
N LYS A 369 21.70 -0.97 25.60
CA LYS A 369 21.33 -2.11 26.46
C LYS A 369 22.14 -3.37 26.15
N ILE A 370 22.46 -3.60 24.87
CA ILE A 370 23.39 -4.67 24.44
C ILE A 370 24.87 -4.22 24.40
N GLY A 371 25.15 -2.99 24.80
CA GLY A 371 26.50 -2.48 25.02
C GLY A 371 27.17 -1.81 23.83
N PHE A 372 26.42 -1.33 22.85
CA PHE A 372 26.92 -0.41 21.84
C PHE A 372 26.54 1.04 22.21
N ILE A 373 27.53 1.92 22.37
CA ILE A 373 27.30 3.38 22.51
C ILE A 373 27.46 4.00 21.12
N ASP A 374 26.68 5.03 20.76
CA ASP A 374 26.76 5.71 19.46
C ASP A 374 26.77 4.71 18.27
N ALA A 375 25.87 3.73 18.31
CA ALA A 375 25.71 2.73 17.24
C ALA A 375 25.23 3.38 15.94
N ILE A 376 24.42 4.44 16.06
CA ILE A 376 23.88 5.26 14.98
C ILE A 376 24.38 6.70 15.13
N GLU A 377 24.98 7.24 14.06
CA GLU A 377 25.36 8.65 13.95
C GLU A 377 24.42 9.40 12.98
N VAL A 378 24.14 10.67 13.26
CA VAL A 378 23.41 11.56 12.33
C VAL A 378 24.27 12.73 11.91
N ARG A 379 24.38 12.94 10.60
CA ARG A 379 25.06 14.07 9.94
C ARG A 379 24.05 14.85 9.10
N GLN A 380 24.26 16.14 8.91
CA GLN A 380 23.34 17.03 8.21
C GLN A 380 24.02 17.63 6.99
N GLN A 381 23.45 17.43 5.80
CA GLN A 381 23.87 18.21 4.63
C GLN A 381 23.44 19.68 4.78
N ASP A 382 24.32 20.60 4.39
CA ASP A 382 23.99 22.02 4.31
C ASP A 382 24.53 22.66 3.04
N ALA A 383 23.62 22.96 2.11
CA ALA A 383 23.92 23.66 0.87
C ALA A 383 24.44 25.10 1.08
N ARG A 384 24.29 25.71 2.27
CA ARG A 384 24.80 27.06 2.56
C ARG A 384 26.29 27.08 2.93
N THR A 385 26.78 26.04 3.61
CA THR A 385 28.19 25.88 3.97
C THR A 385 28.96 24.91 3.06
N GLY A 386 28.23 24.11 2.27
CA GLY A 386 28.80 23.03 1.45
C GLY A 386 29.02 21.72 2.22
N ALA A 387 28.66 21.66 3.51
CA ALA A 387 28.90 20.50 4.36
C ALA A 387 28.18 19.25 3.83
N TYR A 388 28.95 18.19 3.57
CA TYR A 388 28.50 16.88 3.07
C TYR A 388 27.73 16.93 1.73
N MET A 389 27.84 18.02 0.96
CA MET A 389 27.23 18.16 -0.37
C MET A 389 27.98 17.39 -1.47
N ASP A 390 29.13 16.80 -1.13
CA ASP A 390 29.90 15.83 -1.91
C ASP A 390 29.45 14.37 -1.70
N VAL A 391 28.53 14.14 -0.76
CA VAL A 391 27.86 12.87 -0.45
C VAL A 391 26.46 12.86 -1.09
N TYR A 392 26.00 11.71 -1.59
CA TYR A 392 24.75 11.60 -2.37
C TYR A 392 23.92 10.39 -1.93
N PRO A 393 22.58 10.48 -1.92
CA PRO A 393 21.71 9.37 -1.51
C PRO A 393 21.72 8.18 -2.48
N GLU A 394 22.21 8.37 -3.71
CA GLU A 394 22.22 7.30 -4.72
C GLU A 394 23.47 6.42 -4.69
N ASP A 395 24.49 6.85 -3.93
CA ASP A 395 25.77 6.17 -3.78
C ASP A 395 25.66 5.18 -2.60
N VAL A 396 25.68 3.88 -2.92
CA VAL A 396 25.44 2.73 -2.02
C VAL A 396 26.49 2.51 -0.91
N ARG A 397 27.20 3.57 -0.53
CA ARG A 397 28.14 3.65 0.60
C ARG A 397 27.60 4.51 1.75
N TYR A 398 26.45 5.16 1.57
CA TYR A 398 25.91 6.15 2.51
C TYR A 398 24.41 5.95 2.70
N ASN A 399 23.96 6.08 3.95
CA ASN A 399 22.54 6.02 4.28
C ASN A 399 21.96 7.43 4.36
N PHE A 400 20.78 7.67 3.80
CA PHE A 400 20.13 8.98 3.83
C PHE A 400 18.75 8.96 4.47
N PHE A 401 18.37 10.10 5.04
CA PHE A 401 16.99 10.49 5.22
C PHE A 401 16.68 11.60 4.21
N ARG A 402 15.73 11.35 3.32
CA ARG A 402 15.43 12.17 2.13
C ARG A 402 14.09 12.87 2.26
N TRP A 403 14.01 14.11 1.78
CA TRP A 403 12.74 14.84 1.67
C TRP A 403 12.35 14.95 0.20
N ILE A 404 11.21 14.39 -0.15
CA ILE A 404 10.59 14.52 -1.47
C ILE A 404 9.26 15.28 -1.34
N THR A 405 8.65 15.62 -2.46
CA THR A 405 7.32 16.23 -2.48
C THR A 405 6.57 15.71 -3.68
N SER A 406 5.50 14.95 -3.42
CA SER A 406 4.48 14.57 -4.40
C SER A 406 3.11 15.00 -3.85
N GLU A 407 2.02 14.43 -4.37
CA GLU A 407 0.67 14.58 -3.78
C GLU A 407 0.29 13.36 -2.90
N ARG A 408 1.24 12.43 -2.65
CA ARG A 408 1.00 11.18 -1.92
C ARG A 408 1.67 11.18 -0.55
N ALA A 409 0.87 11.07 0.51
CA ALA A 409 1.37 10.86 1.85
C ALA A 409 1.96 9.45 2.01
N PHE A 410 3.29 9.32 2.04
CA PHE A 410 3.98 8.08 2.38
C PHE A 410 5.35 8.35 3.02
N ALA A 411 5.85 7.34 3.71
CA ALA A 411 7.24 7.20 4.13
C ALA A 411 7.67 5.75 3.86
N MET A 412 8.98 5.51 3.66
CA MET A 412 9.54 4.17 3.50
C MET A 412 11.02 4.13 3.91
N GLY A 413 11.46 3.08 4.62
CA GLY A 413 12.85 2.79 4.99
C GLY A 413 13.50 1.61 4.26
N PRO A 414 13.57 1.59 2.91
CA PRO A 414 14.16 0.48 2.16
C PRO A 414 15.66 0.35 2.41
N SER A 415 16.08 -0.88 2.70
CA SER A 415 17.46 -1.35 2.76
C SER A 415 17.82 -2.20 1.53
N ARG A 416 19.12 -2.32 1.24
CA ARG A 416 19.70 -3.31 0.32
C ARG A 416 20.63 -4.23 1.12
N VAL A 417 20.57 -5.54 0.83
CA VAL A 417 21.29 -6.58 1.60
C VAL A 417 22.16 -7.46 0.71
N ASN A 418 23.20 -8.02 1.32
CA ASN A 418 23.98 -9.11 0.73
C ASN A 418 23.12 -10.39 0.69
N PRO A 419 22.74 -10.88 -0.52
CA PRO A 419 21.78 -11.98 -0.66
C PRO A 419 22.32 -13.37 -0.27
N GLU A 420 23.59 -13.48 0.12
CA GLU A 420 24.18 -14.74 0.58
C GLU A 420 24.24 -14.84 2.12
N THR A 421 24.03 -13.72 2.83
CA THR A 421 24.30 -13.57 4.27
C THR A 421 23.25 -12.79 5.09
N GLY A 422 22.48 -11.87 4.49
CA GLY A 422 21.61 -10.94 5.23
C GLY A 422 22.33 -9.74 5.85
N GLN A 423 23.58 -9.44 5.49
CA GLN A 423 24.21 -8.19 5.89
C GLN A 423 23.55 -7.01 5.15
N ILE A 424 23.02 -6.01 5.87
CA ILE A 424 22.59 -4.72 5.30
C ILE A 424 23.82 -3.94 4.81
N LEU A 425 23.73 -3.37 3.61
CA LEU A 425 24.82 -2.66 2.93
C LEU A 425 24.57 -1.15 2.87
N ASP A 426 23.36 -0.75 2.46
CA ASP A 426 22.89 0.63 2.46
C ASP A 426 21.37 0.69 2.72
N ALA A 427 20.88 1.81 3.26
CA ALA A 427 19.46 2.08 3.45
C ALA A 427 19.14 3.57 3.27
N ASN A 428 18.04 3.86 2.56
CA ASN A 428 17.61 5.23 2.27
C ASN A 428 16.17 5.43 2.71
N ILE A 429 15.96 6.16 3.80
CA ILE A 429 14.63 6.57 4.23
C ILE A 429 14.14 7.67 3.27
N ILE A 430 12.93 7.48 2.76
CA ILE A 430 12.22 8.40 1.87
C ILE A 430 11.01 8.90 2.63
N PHE A 431 10.84 10.21 2.75
CA PHE A 431 9.72 10.84 3.43
C PHE A 431 9.08 11.87 2.49
N ASP A 432 7.77 11.76 2.23
CA ASP A 432 7.06 12.73 1.42
C ASP A 432 6.49 13.89 2.26
N ASP A 433 6.80 15.11 1.83
CA ASP A 433 6.26 16.37 2.33
C ASP A 433 4.71 16.40 2.40
N ALA A 434 4.03 15.66 1.51
CA ALA A 434 2.58 15.47 1.54
C ALA A 434 2.10 14.78 2.83
N MET A 435 2.92 13.95 3.48
CA MET A 435 2.56 13.33 4.76
C MET A 435 2.30 14.36 5.88
N LEU A 436 2.89 15.56 5.78
CA LEU A 436 2.66 16.68 6.70
C LEU A 436 1.73 17.77 6.13
N LYS A 437 1.09 17.56 4.98
CA LYS A 437 0.30 18.60 4.27
C LYS A 437 -0.99 18.11 3.62
N LEU A 438 -1.18 16.80 3.46
CA LEU A 438 -2.40 16.19 2.96
C LEU A 438 -3.48 16.19 4.06
N TRP A 439 -3.91 17.38 4.48
CA TRP A 439 -4.92 17.58 5.53
C TRP A 439 -6.34 17.09 5.14
N ALA A 440 -6.49 16.40 4.01
CA ALA A 440 -7.46 15.32 3.89
C ALA A 440 -7.16 14.37 2.73
N VAL A 441 -7.27 13.08 3.05
CA VAL A 441 -7.62 12.00 2.15
C VAL A 441 -9.11 12.14 1.77
N ARG A 442 -9.49 11.83 0.52
CA ARG A 442 -10.89 11.94 0.08
C ARG A 442 -11.74 10.83 0.68
N TYR A 443 -13.05 11.05 0.72
CA TYR A 443 -14.01 10.03 1.19
C TYR A 443 -13.87 8.68 0.46
N ARG A 444 -13.63 8.68 -0.87
CA ARG A 444 -13.38 7.44 -1.63
C ARG A 444 -12.17 6.70 -1.08
N GLU A 445 -11.00 7.32 -1.12
CA GLU A 445 -9.73 6.75 -0.63
C GLU A 445 -9.84 6.24 0.82
N MET A 446 -10.48 6.99 1.71
CA MET A 446 -10.69 6.61 3.11
C MET A 446 -11.62 5.39 3.27
N ILE A 447 -12.69 5.29 2.48
CA ILE A 447 -13.63 4.16 2.50
C ILE A 447 -13.10 2.95 1.73
N GLU A 448 -12.21 3.14 0.74
CA GLU A 448 -11.52 2.04 0.08
C GLU A 448 -10.45 1.44 0.99
N ASN A 449 -9.67 2.29 1.66
CA ASN A 449 -8.71 1.87 2.68
C ASN A 449 -9.44 1.17 3.83
N PHE A 450 -10.29 1.85 4.61
CA PHE A 450 -10.98 1.20 5.73
C PHE A 450 -11.95 0.10 5.30
N GLY A 451 -12.62 0.20 4.15
CA GLY A 451 -13.66 -0.75 3.76
C GLY A 451 -13.16 -2.13 3.33
N LEU A 452 -11.96 -2.20 2.74
CA LEU A 452 -11.36 -3.47 2.26
C LEU A 452 -10.20 -3.96 3.12
N GLU A 453 -9.78 -3.16 4.10
CA GLU A 453 -8.68 -3.46 5.02
C GLU A 453 -8.95 -4.71 5.87
N GLY A 454 -7.95 -5.59 5.94
CA GLY A 454 -8.02 -6.85 6.69
C GLY A 454 -8.85 -7.96 6.04
N LEU A 455 -9.50 -7.73 4.90
CA LEU A 455 -10.25 -8.79 4.21
C LEU A 455 -9.31 -9.88 3.67
N ALA A 456 -9.64 -11.13 3.97
CA ALA A 456 -8.92 -12.30 3.48
C ALA A 456 -9.00 -12.44 1.94
N PRO A 457 -8.01 -13.07 1.27
CA PRO A 457 -8.00 -13.26 -0.18
C PRO A 457 -9.27 -13.90 -0.74
N GLU A 458 -9.89 -14.81 0.02
CA GLU A 458 -11.15 -15.48 -0.33
C GLU A 458 -12.33 -14.51 -0.34
N ALA A 459 -12.39 -13.57 0.62
CA ALA A 459 -13.41 -12.53 0.69
C ALA A 459 -13.24 -11.51 -0.45
N MET A 460 -11.99 -11.11 -0.74
CA MET A 460 -11.66 -10.26 -1.88
C MET A 460 -12.05 -10.91 -3.22
N LYS A 461 -11.67 -12.17 -3.44
CA LYS A 461 -12.05 -12.93 -4.64
C LYS A 461 -13.57 -13.10 -4.78
N PHE A 462 -14.28 -13.25 -3.66
CA PHE A 462 -15.74 -13.37 -3.61
C PHE A 462 -16.46 -12.08 -4.02
N ILE A 463 -16.01 -10.89 -3.57
CA ILE A 463 -16.63 -9.61 -3.99
C ILE A 463 -16.28 -9.21 -5.43
N GLU A 464 -15.16 -9.69 -5.98
CA GLU A 464 -14.89 -9.61 -7.44
C GLU A 464 -15.90 -10.45 -8.25
N ASP A 465 -16.14 -11.70 -7.84
CA ASP A 465 -17.02 -12.63 -8.55
C ASP A 465 -18.52 -12.34 -8.31
N ARG A 466 -18.84 -11.60 -7.23
CA ARG A 466 -20.20 -11.17 -6.87
C ARG A 466 -20.26 -9.65 -6.63
N PRO A 467 -20.41 -8.80 -7.67
CA PRO A 467 -20.51 -7.35 -7.52
C PRO A 467 -21.63 -6.84 -6.58
N LEU A 468 -22.68 -7.64 -6.35
CA LEU A 468 -23.73 -7.35 -5.36
C LEU A 468 -23.25 -7.39 -3.89
N TRP A 469 -22.03 -7.88 -3.64
CA TRP A 469 -21.38 -7.90 -2.33
C TRP A 469 -20.24 -6.89 -2.19
N ASN A 470 -19.94 -6.12 -3.24
CA ASN A 470 -18.89 -5.11 -3.24
C ASN A 470 -19.48 -3.72 -2.92
N PRO A 471 -19.27 -3.16 -1.71
CA PRO A 471 -19.92 -1.92 -1.29
C PRO A 471 -19.40 -0.68 -2.03
N LEU A 472 -18.23 -0.76 -2.67
CA LEU A 472 -17.67 0.32 -3.48
C LEU A 472 -18.46 0.49 -4.78
N THR A 473 -18.65 -0.61 -5.52
CA THR A 473 -19.30 -0.58 -6.84
C THR A 473 -20.83 -0.66 -6.76
N ARG A 474 -21.39 -1.31 -5.73
CA ARG A 474 -22.86 -1.40 -5.53
C ARG A 474 -23.54 -0.04 -5.29
N HIS A 475 -22.80 0.95 -4.76
CA HIS A 475 -23.32 2.27 -4.41
C HIS A 475 -22.55 3.43 -5.06
N GLU A 476 -21.78 3.15 -6.13
CA GLU A 476 -20.95 4.14 -6.82
C GLU A 476 -21.80 5.25 -7.48
N GLU A 477 -21.50 6.53 -7.18
CA GLU A 477 -21.97 7.64 -8.01
C GLU A 477 -21.13 7.69 -9.29
N ILE A 478 -21.77 7.68 -10.46
CA ILE A 478 -21.10 7.97 -11.74
C ILE A 478 -20.51 9.38 -11.68
N GLU A 479 -19.19 9.48 -11.62
CA GLU A 479 -18.52 10.78 -11.53
C GLU A 479 -18.69 11.59 -12.83
N PRO A 480 -19.27 12.81 -12.78
CA PRO A 480 -19.55 13.60 -13.97
C PRO A 480 -18.32 13.96 -14.81
N ASP A 481 -17.15 14.05 -14.17
CA ASP A 481 -15.88 14.42 -14.78
C ASP A 481 -15.00 13.20 -15.16
N ARG A 482 -15.40 11.95 -14.87
CA ARG A 482 -14.55 10.75 -15.06
C ARG A 482 -14.10 10.52 -16.51
N GLU A 483 -15.04 10.58 -17.45
CA GLU A 483 -14.71 10.53 -18.89
C GLU A 483 -13.89 11.74 -19.35
N ALA A 484 -14.03 12.91 -18.70
CA ALA A 484 -13.19 14.06 -19.02
C ALA A 484 -11.73 13.83 -18.58
N ILE A 485 -11.52 13.30 -17.38
CA ILE A 485 -10.19 12.97 -16.83
C ILE A 485 -9.52 11.89 -17.67
N LEU A 486 -10.20 10.78 -17.99
CA LEU A 486 -9.62 9.69 -18.78
C LEU A 486 -9.18 10.14 -20.18
N ASN A 487 -9.98 10.99 -20.83
CA ASN A 487 -9.71 11.49 -22.19
C ASN A 487 -8.87 12.78 -22.24
N ASP A 488 -8.43 13.32 -21.10
CA ASP A 488 -7.57 14.51 -21.06
C ASP A 488 -6.17 14.18 -21.62
N PRO A 489 -5.64 14.91 -22.63
CA PRO A 489 -4.32 14.65 -23.18
C PRO A 489 -3.17 15.25 -22.35
N ASP A 490 -3.45 16.19 -21.45
CA ASP A 490 -2.44 16.90 -20.66
C ASP A 490 -2.13 16.19 -19.33
N LEU A 491 -2.99 15.23 -18.91
CA LEU A 491 -2.78 14.39 -17.73
C LEU A 491 -2.07 13.07 -18.09
N THR A 492 -1.09 12.66 -17.29
CA THR A 492 -0.48 11.32 -17.35
C THR A 492 -1.42 10.22 -16.83
N ASP A 493 -1.14 8.96 -17.16
CA ASP A 493 -1.87 7.80 -16.62
C ASP A 493 -1.81 7.72 -15.07
N GLU A 494 -0.76 8.29 -14.46
CA GLU A 494 -0.59 8.35 -13.02
C GLU A 494 -1.46 9.47 -12.38
N GLU A 495 -1.45 10.67 -12.96
CA GLU A 495 -2.33 11.76 -12.52
C GLU A 495 -3.81 11.43 -12.75
N LYS A 496 -4.15 10.68 -13.81
CA LYS A 496 -5.51 10.18 -14.05
C LYS A 496 -5.97 9.20 -12.98
N ALA A 497 -5.10 8.26 -12.59
CA ALA A 497 -5.40 7.32 -11.52
C ALA A 497 -5.64 8.08 -10.20
N ASP A 498 -4.70 8.95 -9.80
CA ASP A 498 -4.80 9.73 -8.56
C ASP A 498 -6.02 10.70 -8.58
N LEU A 499 -6.38 11.27 -9.74
CA LEU A 499 -7.59 12.10 -9.87
C LEU A 499 -8.90 11.33 -9.70
N LEU A 500 -8.96 10.10 -10.19
CA LEU A 500 -10.12 9.21 -10.08
C LEU A 500 -10.16 8.47 -8.73
N GLY A 501 -9.08 8.51 -7.95
CA GLY A 501 -8.90 7.67 -6.77
C GLY A 501 -8.65 6.20 -7.12
N GLU A 502 -8.16 5.90 -8.33
CA GLU A 502 -7.81 4.54 -8.73
C GLU A 502 -6.40 4.15 -8.26
N PRO A 503 -6.16 2.89 -7.86
CA PRO A 503 -4.83 2.44 -7.46
C PRO A 503 -3.88 2.44 -8.68
N ALA A 504 -2.93 3.39 -8.68
CA ALA A 504 -1.99 3.63 -9.78
C ALA A 504 -1.36 2.34 -10.34
N PRO A 505 -1.53 2.03 -11.65
CA PRO A 505 -1.27 0.71 -12.18
C PRO A 505 0.21 0.30 -12.11
N ALA A 506 0.47 -0.71 -11.26
CA ALA A 506 1.75 -1.40 -11.06
C ALA A 506 2.86 -0.62 -10.35
N SER A 507 2.55 0.30 -9.42
CA SER A 507 3.53 0.81 -8.43
C SER A 507 3.81 -0.22 -7.33
N ARG A 508 2.78 -0.55 -6.52
CA ARG A 508 2.84 -1.46 -5.35
C ARG A 508 3.50 -2.81 -5.64
N SER A 509 3.32 -3.37 -6.83
CA SER A 509 3.85 -4.69 -7.21
C SER A 509 5.35 -4.73 -7.56
N ARG A 510 6.05 -3.58 -7.69
CA ARG A 510 7.47 -3.54 -8.09
C ARG A 510 8.44 -3.61 -6.91
N LEU A 511 8.11 -3.00 -5.78
CA LEU A 511 8.89 -3.14 -4.53
C LEU A 511 8.95 -4.62 -4.08
N MET A 512 7.82 -5.33 -4.23
CA MET A 512 7.68 -6.78 -4.00
C MET A 512 8.54 -7.67 -4.91
N GLN A 513 9.09 -7.16 -6.02
CA GLN A 513 9.83 -7.94 -7.03
C GLN A 513 11.36 -7.87 -6.89
N ARG A 514 11.87 -7.23 -5.83
CA ARG A 514 13.32 -7.10 -5.57
C ARG A 514 14.00 -8.46 -5.40
N VAL A 515 15.28 -8.54 -5.74
CA VAL A 515 16.00 -9.82 -5.86
C VAL A 515 16.47 -10.32 -4.49
N VAL A 516 16.87 -9.39 -3.61
CA VAL A 516 17.58 -9.68 -2.35
C VAL A 516 16.71 -9.66 -1.10
N GLN A 517 15.58 -8.94 -1.14
CA GLN A 517 14.75 -8.67 0.01
C GLN A 517 13.33 -8.38 -0.47
N MET A 518 12.36 -9.14 0.02
CA MET A 518 10.94 -8.82 -0.15
C MET A 518 10.53 -8.04 1.10
N ASN A 519 10.36 -6.73 0.95
CA ASN A 519 9.64 -5.92 1.90
C ASN A 519 8.20 -5.82 1.41
N ASP A 520 7.26 -6.08 2.31
CA ASP A 520 5.88 -5.65 2.12
C ASP A 520 5.81 -4.11 2.08
N HIS A 521 4.72 -3.56 1.54
CA HIS A 521 4.60 -2.12 1.37
C HIS A 521 4.28 -1.48 2.72
N CYS A 522 5.22 -0.69 3.25
CA CYS A 522 4.93 0.21 4.36
C CYS A 522 4.01 1.32 3.85
N ASP A 523 2.70 1.15 4.04
CA ASP A 523 1.70 2.21 3.83
C ASP A 523 1.71 3.24 5.00
N PHE A 524 2.56 3.12 6.05
CA PHE A 524 2.47 3.87 7.33
C PHE A 524 2.35 5.39 7.20
N GLY A 525 2.93 6.03 6.18
CA GLY A 525 2.73 7.48 5.98
C GLY A 525 1.31 7.88 5.54
N MET A 526 0.54 7.00 4.91
CA MET A 526 -0.79 7.29 4.35
C MET A 526 -1.86 7.36 5.45
N SER A 527 -2.31 6.21 5.95
CA SER A 527 -2.14 5.84 7.36
C SER A 527 -1.91 6.97 8.39
N ALA A 528 -0.67 7.44 8.60
CA ALA A 528 -0.39 8.51 9.56
C ALA A 528 -1.05 9.84 9.15
N ALA A 529 -1.12 10.17 7.86
CA ALA A 529 -1.86 11.33 7.38
C ALA A 529 -3.39 11.21 7.57
N LEU A 530 -3.98 10.00 7.58
CA LEU A 530 -5.38 9.79 8.00
C LEU A 530 -5.58 10.13 9.49
N GLN A 531 -4.69 9.66 10.37
CA GLN A 531 -4.73 10.04 11.79
C GLN A 531 -4.55 11.56 11.97
N MET A 532 -3.62 12.17 11.22
CA MET A 532 -3.42 13.62 11.22
C MET A 532 -4.61 14.41 10.67
N GLN A 533 -5.34 13.87 9.70
CA GLN A 533 -6.58 14.46 9.23
C GLN A 533 -7.65 14.48 10.32
N THR A 534 -7.79 13.41 11.11
CA THR A 534 -8.78 13.35 12.21
C THR A 534 -8.33 14.11 13.45
N ALA A 535 -7.05 14.08 13.81
CA ALA A 535 -6.49 14.96 14.83
C ALA A 535 -6.69 16.44 14.45
N ASN A 536 -6.45 16.84 13.20
CA ASN A 536 -6.66 18.22 12.75
C ASN A 536 -8.16 18.62 12.77
N LEU A 537 -9.06 17.74 12.33
CA LEU A 537 -10.51 18.02 12.39
C LEU A 537 -11.00 18.14 13.84
N ALA A 538 -10.56 17.25 14.73
CA ALA A 538 -10.89 17.31 16.15
C ALA A 538 -10.29 18.58 16.80
N LEU A 539 -9.03 18.93 16.50
CA LEU A 539 -8.40 20.17 16.97
C LEU A 539 -9.11 21.43 16.47
N GLN A 540 -9.74 21.40 15.28
CA GLN A 540 -10.58 22.51 14.79
C GLN A 540 -11.92 22.55 15.53
N ILE A 541 -12.62 21.42 15.68
CA ILE A 541 -13.96 21.37 16.28
C ILE A 541 -13.95 21.55 17.80
N MET A 542 -12.94 20.99 18.47
CA MET A 542 -12.81 20.82 19.91
C MET A 542 -11.56 21.52 20.49
N SER A 543 -11.03 22.54 19.81
CA SER A 543 -9.81 23.27 20.23
C SER A 543 -9.84 23.75 21.69
N ASP A 544 -10.96 24.33 22.08
CA ASP A 544 -11.31 24.78 23.43
C ASP A 544 -11.31 23.66 24.48
N THR A 545 -11.47 22.42 24.06
CA THR A 545 -11.56 21.22 24.90
C THR A 545 -10.26 20.39 24.90
N LEU A 546 -9.54 20.34 23.77
CA LEU A 546 -8.32 19.55 23.57
C LEU A 546 -7.01 20.30 23.82
N LEU A 547 -6.99 21.63 23.64
CA LEU A 547 -5.78 22.45 23.79
C LEU A 547 -5.82 23.34 25.05
N GLY A 548 -6.99 23.91 25.36
CA GLY A 548 -7.13 24.99 26.34
C GLY A 548 -6.65 26.34 25.76
N ASP A 549 -6.25 27.28 26.62
CA ASP A 549 -5.54 28.47 26.15
C ASP A 549 -4.10 28.10 25.77
N GLN A 550 -3.84 28.08 24.46
CA GLN A 550 -2.55 27.79 23.84
C GLN A 550 -2.15 28.92 22.87
N SER A 551 -2.63 30.14 23.11
CA SER A 551 -2.49 31.28 22.18
C SER A 551 -1.04 31.66 21.84
N ASP A 552 -0.08 31.38 22.72
CA ASP A 552 1.37 31.59 22.51
C ASP A 552 2.16 30.29 22.18
N ALA A 553 1.48 29.16 21.92
CA ALA A 553 2.15 27.86 21.72
C ALA A 553 2.94 27.80 20.39
N PRO A 554 4.11 27.13 20.35
CA PRO A 554 4.88 26.98 19.11
C PRO A 554 4.12 26.11 18.10
N THR A 555 4.18 26.49 16.83
CA THR A 555 3.52 25.79 15.72
C THR A 555 4.49 25.46 14.58
N LEU A 556 4.18 24.37 13.88
CA LEU A 556 4.83 23.93 12.65
C LEU A 556 3.78 23.96 11.54
N ASP A 557 4.00 24.79 10.52
CA ASP A 557 3.07 25.01 9.39
C ASP A 557 1.61 25.34 9.78
N GLY A 558 1.39 25.90 10.98
CA GLY A 558 0.09 26.28 11.52
C GLY A 558 -0.51 25.29 12.53
N VAL A 559 0.10 24.12 12.71
CA VAL A 559 -0.36 23.05 13.63
C VAL A 559 0.53 23.03 14.89
N PRO A 560 0.02 22.71 16.09
CA PRO A 560 0.83 22.65 17.31
C PRO A 560 2.10 21.80 17.16
N GLU A 561 3.23 22.34 17.61
CA GLU A 561 4.54 21.68 17.54
C GLU A 561 4.56 20.37 18.33
N GLU A 562 3.86 20.32 19.47
CA GLU A 562 3.68 19.10 20.28
C GLU A 562 3.00 17.96 19.49
N TYR A 563 2.17 18.28 18.49
CA TYR A 563 1.53 17.29 17.64
C TYR A 563 2.40 16.91 16.45
N LEU A 564 2.68 17.89 15.58
CA LEU A 564 3.33 17.61 14.28
C LEU A 564 4.78 17.15 14.44
N GLY A 565 5.48 17.62 15.48
CA GLY A 565 6.82 17.17 15.84
C GLY A 565 6.86 15.76 16.39
N ALA A 566 5.86 15.35 17.18
CA ALA A 566 5.75 14.01 17.74
C ALA A 566 5.41 12.97 16.66
N MET A 567 4.42 13.25 15.80
CA MET A 567 4.09 12.40 14.64
C MET A 567 5.30 12.22 13.70
N LEU A 568 6.02 13.32 13.40
CA LEU A 568 7.24 13.24 12.60
C LEU A 568 8.33 12.41 13.27
N LYS A 569 8.56 12.54 14.59
CA LYS A 569 9.52 11.68 15.31
C LYS A 569 9.11 10.21 15.22
N TYR A 570 7.83 9.90 15.46
CA TYR A 570 7.30 8.53 15.43
C TYR A 570 7.50 7.86 14.06
N VAL A 571 7.11 8.53 12.96
CA VAL A 571 7.37 8.01 11.59
C VAL A 571 8.85 7.81 11.34
N VAL A 572 9.71 8.75 11.75
CA VAL A 572 11.16 8.57 11.59
C VAL A 572 11.70 7.38 12.39
N MET A 573 11.21 7.14 13.62
CA MET A 573 11.58 5.94 14.39
C MET A 573 11.13 4.65 13.70
N HIS A 574 9.92 4.62 13.13
CA HIS A 574 9.36 3.49 12.38
C HIS A 574 10.24 3.13 11.16
N GLU A 575 10.53 4.11 10.30
CA GLU A 575 11.35 3.87 9.11
C GLU A 575 12.78 3.44 9.45
N VAL A 576 13.36 3.98 10.53
CA VAL A 576 14.68 3.55 11.01
C VAL A 576 14.62 2.09 11.48
N GLY A 577 13.54 1.63 12.10
CA GLY A 577 13.34 0.22 12.43
C GLY A 577 13.41 -0.70 11.21
N HIS A 578 12.78 -0.33 10.10
CA HIS A 578 12.95 -1.03 8.81
C HIS A 578 14.40 -1.00 8.31
N THR A 579 15.11 0.12 8.44
CA THR A 579 16.54 0.18 8.07
C THR A 579 17.45 -0.66 8.97
N LEU A 580 17.03 -0.97 10.21
CA LEU A 580 17.73 -1.89 11.12
C LEU A 580 17.38 -3.36 10.88
N GLY A 581 16.37 -3.62 10.03
CA GLY A 581 15.94 -4.94 9.55
C GLY A 581 14.55 -5.38 10.04
N LEU A 582 13.83 -4.59 10.83
CA LEU A 582 12.58 -4.99 11.47
C LEU A 582 11.37 -4.94 10.52
N ARG A 583 10.43 -5.87 10.71
CA ARG A 583 9.08 -5.80 10.10
C ARG A 583 8.11 -5.04 11.00
N HIS A 584 6.93 -4.74 10.45
CA HIS A 584 5.79 -4.23 11.21
C HIS A 584 5.43 -5.16 12.38
N ASN A 585 4.92 -4.61 13.48
CA ASN A 585 4.33 -5.38 14.56
C ASN A 585 2.94 -4.84 14.89
N PHE A 586 1.91 -5.38 14.25
CA PHE A 586 0.51 -4.95 14.35
C PHE A 586 -0.24 -5.49 15.58
N LYS A 587 0.49 -5.99 16.58
CA LYS A 587 -0.02 -6.54 17.85
C LYS A 587 0.62 -5.87 19.07
N ALA A 588 1.34 -4.77 18.86
CA ALA A 588 2.05 -4.04 19.91
C ALA A 588 1.20 -2.95 20.57
N ALA A 589 0.14 -2.48 19.89
CA ALA A 589 -0.87 -1.58 20.42
C ALA A 589 -1.73 -2.22 21.53
N SER A 590 -1.86 -3.55 21.55
CA SER A 590 -2.65 -4.29 22.53
C SER A 590 -1.91 -4.60 23.85
N TRP A 591 -0.90 -3.82 24.22
CA TRP A 591 -0.08 -4.07 25.41
C TRP A 591 -0.66 -3.46 26.70
N LEU A 592 -1.12 -2.21 26.65
CA LEU A 592 -1.58 -1.41 27.80
C LEU A 592 -3.04 -0.99 27.61
N SER A 593 -3.81 -0.76 28.69
CA SER A 593 -5.15 -0.15 28.55
C SER A 593 -5.07 1.32 28.11
N LEU A 594 -6.19 1.90 27.67
CA LEU A 594 -6.25 3.34 27.37
C LEU A 594 -5.91 4.19 28.61
N ASP A 595 -6.43 3.84 29.79
CA ASP A 595 -6.08 4.48 31.06
C ASP A 595 -4.56 4.45 31.33
N GLU A 596 -3.92 3.28 31.19
CA GLU A 596 -2.47 3.13 31.39
C GLU A 596 -1.63 3.96 30.39
N ILE A 597 -2.15 4.17 29.18
CA ILE A 597 -1.51 5.00 28.15
C ILE A 597 -1.61 6.49 28.51
N VAL A 598 -2.74 6.92 29.08
CA VAL A 598 -2.96 8.30 29.56
C VAL A 598 -2.08 8.60 30.78
N GLU A 599 -1.88 7.64 31.68
CA GLU A 599 -0.99 7.77 32.84
C GLU A 599 0.51 7.85 32.48
N LYS A 600 0.96 7.15 31.42
CA LYS A 600 2.39 6.95 31.11
C LYS A 600 2.98 7.96 30.11
N GLN A 601 2.60 9.23 30.23
CA GLN A 601 3.09 10.32 29.37
C GLN A 601 4.62 10.46 29.42
N GLY A 602 5.25 10.50 28.25
CA GLY A 602 6.70 10.51 28.04
C GLY A 602 7.35 9.12 27.98
N GLU A 603 6.61 8.05 28.24
CA GLU A 603 7.08 6.66 28.19
C GLU A 603 6.55 5.91 26.95
N ALA A 604 6.84 4.60 26.86
CA ALA A 604 6.34 3.78 25.75
C ALA A 604 4.88 3.36 26.01
N ALA A 605 3.94 4.02 25.33
CA ALA A 605 2.51 3.68 25.35
C ALA A 605 2.17 2.40 24.55
N VAL A 606 3.05 1.99 23.63
CA VAL A 606 2.86 0.88 22.67
C VAL A 606 4.12 0.00 22.73
N ALA A 607 3.99 -1.31 22.54
CA ALA A 607 5.13 -2.21 22.74
C ALA A 607 6.27 -2.03 21.69
N SER A 608 5.96 -1.48 20.52
CA SER A 608 6.88 -1.32 19.39
C SER A 608 6.54 -0.08 18.54
N VAL A 609 7.55 0.68 18.11
CA VAL A 609 7.35 1.72 17.07
C VAL A 609 6.99 1.13 15.71
N MET A 610 7.12 -0.19 15.52
CA MET A 610 6.77 -0.89 14.28
C MET A 610 5.25 -1.16 14.14
N ASP A 611 4.43 -0.77 15.11
CA ASP A 611 2.97 -0.76 14.97
C ASP A 611 2.48 0.48 14.21
N TYR A 612 1.23 0.44 13.73
CA TYR A 612 0.47 1.54 13.14
C TYR A 612 -0.54 2.07 14.17
N ALA A 613 -0.04 2.53 15.32
CA ALA A 613 -0.87 2.91 16.46
C ALA A 613 -1.75 4.14 16.17
N GLY A 614 -3.00 4.10 16.62
CA GLY A 614 -3.94 5.22 16.50
C GLY A 614 -3.60 6.39 17.41
N THR A 615 -3.90 7.62 17.00
CA THR A 615 -3.81 8.80 17.87
C THR A 615 -5.06 8.86 18.76
N PHE A 616 -4.89 8.75 20.08
CA PHE A 616 -6.01 8.94 21.01
C PHE A 616 -6.45 10.40 21.05
N ILE A 617 -7.76 10.60 20.94
CA ILE A 617 -8.42 11.91 20.97
C ILE A 617 -9.67 11.71 21.83
N PRO A 618 -9.60 12.00 23.14
CA PRO A 618 -10.71 11.73 24.04
C PRO A 618 -11.90 12.67 23.73
N PRO A 619 -13.15 12.19 23.83
CA PRO A 619 -14.33 13.03 23.66
C PRO A 619 -14.48 14.08 24.78
N THR A 620 -13.90 13.81 25.95
CA THR A 620 -14.00 14.62 27.18
C THR A 620 -13.11 15.86 27.18
N GLY A 621 -11.83 15.74 26.83
CA GLY A 621 -10.89 16.86 26.74
C GLY A 621 -9.44 16.54 27.09
N LYS A 622 -8.62 17.59 27.21
CA LYS A 622 -7.15 17.50 27.31
C LYS A 622 -6.64 16.65 28.48
N GLU A 623 -7.34 16.65 29.60
CA GLU A 623 -6.87 16.02 30.85
C GLU A 623 -6.73 14.48 30.70
N ASP A 624 -7.48 13.88 29.78
CA ASP A 624 -7.55 12.43 29.55
C ASP A 624 -6.82 11.97 28.26
N ARG A 625 -5.93 12.78 27.65
CA ARG A 625 -5.42 12.51 26.28
C ARG A 625 -4.19 11.60 26.20
N GLY A 626 -3.24 11.73 27.13
CA GLY A 626 -1.90 11.14 26.96
C GLY A 626 -1.06 11.82 25.86
N ASP A 627 -0.04 11.11 25.37
CA ASP A 627 0.81 11.57 24.26
C ASP A 627 0.12 11.47 22.89
N TRP A 628 0.46 12.40 22.00
CA TRP A 628 -0.06 12.46 20.63
C TRP A 628 0.38 11.30 19.72
N ALA A 629 1.57 10.77 19.99
CA ALA A 629 2.30 9.79 19.20
C ALA A 629 3.34 9.12 20.09
N MET A 630 3.80 7.91 19.73
CA MET A 630 4.78 7.17 20.52
C MET A 630 6.09 7.96 20.70
N PRO A 631 6.49 8.35 21.93
CA PRO A 631 7.57 9.30 22.14
C PRO A 631 8.96 8.66 22.24
N THR A 632 9.04 7.35 22.47
CA THR A 632 10.25 6.54 22.65
C THR A 632 10.02 5.11 22.14
N LEU A 633 11.09 4.36 21.87
CA LEU A 633 11.04 2.91 21.63
C LEU A 633 10.38 2.14 22.79
N GLY A 634 9.66 1.08 22.43
CA GLY A 634 8.98 0.18 23.34
C GLY A 634 9.77 -1.10 23.68
N PRO A 635 9.26 -1.92 24.62
CA PRO A 635 9.89 -3.16 25.08
C PRO A 635 10.20 -4.16 23.97
N TYR A 636 9.31 -4.33 22.99
CA TYR A 636 9.52 -5.23 21.86
C TYR A 636 10.65 -4.73 20.94
N ASP A 637 10.75 -3.42 20.67
CA ASP A 637 11.85 -2.85 19.85
C ASP A 637 13.22 -3.17 20.45
N ILE A 638 13.31 -3.01 21.78
CA ILE A 638 14.50 -3.32 22.57
C ILE A 638 14.83 -4.82 22.50
N TRP A 639 13.84 -5.70 22.62
CA TRP A 639 14.00 -7.15 22.59
C TRP A 639 14.39 -7.67 21.19
N ALA A 640 13.80 -7.11 20.13
CA ALA A 640 14.14 -7.46 18.77
C ALA A 640 15.62 -7.13 18.47
N ILE A 641 16.08 -5.93 18.85
CA ILE A 641 17.49 -5.52 18.77
C ILE A 641 18.38 -6.43 19.65
N GLU A 642 17.91 -6.83 20.84
CA GLU A 642 18.61 -7.78 21.70
C GLU A 642 18.89 -9.11 20.97
N TYR A 643 17.88 -9.72 20.36
CA TYR A 643 18.03 -10.93 19.56
C TYR A 643 18.92 -10.71 18.33
N GLY A 644 18.66 -9.63 17.58
CA GLY A 644 19.33 -9.34 16.31
C GLY A 644 20.83 -9.10 16.47
N TYR A 645 21.27 -8.46 17.56
CA TYR A 645 22.63 -7.96 17.70
C TYR A 645 23.44 -8.54 18.87
N THR A 646 22.85 -9.36 19.77
CA THR A 646 23.62 -10.09 20.80
C THR A 646 24.74 -10.94 20.21
N LEU A 647 25.97 -10.75 20.71
CA LEU A 647 27.17 -11.39 20.17
C LEU A 647 27.28 -12.88 20.52
N ASN A 648 26.70 -13.31 21.65
CA ASN A 648 26.71 -14.70 22.09
C ASN A 648 25.52 -15.48 21.50
N GLN A 649 25.78 -16.33 20.51
CA GLN A 649 24.75 -17.13 19.84
C GLN A 649 24.07 -18.17 20.78
N GLN A 650 24.66 -18.51 21.93
CA GLN A 650 24.09 -19.48 22.87
C GLN A 650 22.88 -18.92 23.65
N GLN A 651 22.73 -17.60 23.73
CA GLN A 651 21.63 -16.94 24.45
C GLN A 651 20.36 -16.76 23.60
N LEU A 652 20.43 -16.98 22.28
CA LEU A 652 19.30 -16.74 21.37
C LEU A 652 18.04 -17.55 21.70
N PRO A 653 18.10 -18.83 22.11
CA PRO A 653 16.89 -19.58 22.45
C PRO A 653 16.18 -19.01 23.70
N GLU A 654 16.95 -18.62 24.72
CA GLU A 654 16.47 -17.98 25.95
C GLU A 654 15.86 -16.61 25.65
N ILE A 655 16.55 -15.78 24.85
CA ILE A 655 16.04 -14.49 24.38
C ILE A 655 14.71 -14.68 23.66
N ALA A 656 14.63 -15.57 22.67
CA ALA A 656 13.43 -15.76 21.85
C ALA A 656 12.27 -16.46 22.58
N SER A 657 12.54 -17.27 23.61
CA SER A 657 11.48 -17.91 24.42
C SER A 657 10.63 -16.93 25.24
N ARG A 658 10.99 -15.64 25.28
CA ARG A 658 10.21 -14.60 25.93
C ARG A 658 8.97 -14.13 25.15
N GLY A 659 8.76 -14.54 23.89
CA GLY A 659 7.65 -14.06 23.05
C GLY A 659 6.22 -14.33 23.57
N ALA A 660 6.07 -15.11 24.63
CA ALA A 660 4.80 -15.27 25.36
C ALA A 660 4.45 -14.07 26.26
N GLN A 661 5.41 -13.17 26.54
CA GLN A 661 5.22 -11.99 27.40
C GLN A 661 4.30 -10.94 26.72
N PRO A 662 3.34 -10.32 27.45
CA PRO A 662 2.39 -9.37 26.87
C PRO A 662 3.05 -8.17 26.18
N GLU A 663 4.21 -7.74 26.66
CA GLU A 663 4.97 -6.63 26.10
C GLU A 663 5.86 -7.01 24.90
N LEU A 664 5.87 -8.29 24.50
CA LEU A 664 6.70 -8.86 23.44
C LEU A 664 5.90 -9.61 22.35
N LEU A 665 4.57 -9.43 22.32
CA LEU A 665 3.71 -10.06 21.32
C LEU A 665 4.07 -9.59 19.90
N TYR A 666 3.93 -10.49 18.93
CA TYR A 666 4.33 -10.23 17.55
C TYR A 666 3.36 -10.83 16.53
N ALA A 667 2.89 -9.97 15.62
CA ALA A 667 2.20 -10.31 14.39
C ALA A 667 2.45 -9.22 13.33
N THR A 668 2.41 -9.54 12.05
CA THR A 668 2.94 -8.70 10.95
C THR A 668 2.06 -8.79 9.69
N ASP A 669 2.53 -8.28 8.56
CA ASP A 669 1.85 -8.18 7.27
C ASP A 669 0.99 -9.40 6.87
N GLU A 670 1.52 -10.62 6.96
CA GLU A 670 0.76 -11.84 6.62
C GLU A 670 -0.39 -12.16 7.59
N ASP A 671 -0.28 -11.77 8.85
CA ASP A 671 -1.25 -12.10 9.91
C ASP A 671 -2.49 -11.19 9.86
N ARG A 672 -2.39 -10.03 9.21
CA ARG A 672 -3.42 -8.97 9.14
C ARG A 672 -4.71 -9.41 8.43
N ALA A 673 -4.56 -10.28 7.43
CA ALA A 673 -5.65 -10.98 6.74
C ALA A 673 -6.12 -12.25 7.48
N GLY A 674 -5.49 -12.57 8.61
CA GLY A 674 -5.82 -13.67 9.50
C GLY A 674 -6.96 -13.35 10.48
N PRO A 675 -7.24 -14.28 11.41
CA PRO A 675 -8.44 -14.27 12.25
C PRO A 675 -8.32 -13.44 13.54
N ASP A 676 -7.16 -12.84 13.81
CA ASP A 676 -6.84 -12.29 15.12
C ASP A 676 -7.30 -10.82 15.24
N PRO A 677 -8.21 -10.49 16.18
CA PRO A 677 -8.71 -9.13 16.34
C PRO A 677 -7.64 -8.18 16.92
N LEU A 678 -6.59 -8.70 17.56
CA LEU A 678 -5.47 -7.91 18.08
C LEU A 678 -4.41 -7.60 17.02
N VAL A 679 -4.58 -8.10 15.79
CA VAL A 679 -3.66 -7.87 14.66
C VAL A 679 -4.30 -6.90 13.68
N ASP A 680 -4.12 -5.62 13.95
CA ASP A 680 -4.80 -4.56 13.22
C ASP A 680 -3.99 -3.25 13.19
N VAL A 681 -4.51 -2.26 12.48
CA VAL A 681 -3.93 -0.92 12.33
C VAL A 681 -4.96 0.13 12.71
N TRP A 682 -4.51 1.31 13.13
CA TRP A 682 -5.38 2.39 13.62
C TRP A 682 -6.17 2.00 14.88
N ILE A 683 -5.61 1.08 15.65
CA ILE A 683 -6.04 0.72 17.01
C ILE A 683 -5.04 1.24 18.04
N LEU A 684 -5.49 1.39 19.28
CA LEU A 684 -4.66 1.71 20.44
C LEU A 684 -5.35 1.13 21.68
N GLY A 685 -4.60 0.47 22.57
CA GLY A 685 -5.14 -0.10 23.80
C GLY A 685 -5.30 -1.62 23.73
N ALA A 686 -5.24 -2.26 24.90
CA ALA A 686 -5.37 -3.71 25.11
C ALA A 686 -6.74 -4.27 24.69
N ASP A 687 -7.78 -3.43 24.62
CA ASP A 687 -9.11 -3.78 24.12
C ASP A 687 -9.49 -2.96 22.86
N PRO A 688 -9.39 -3.56 21.66
CA PRO A 688 -9.84 -2.90 20.43
C PRO A 688 -11.34 -2.56 20.37
N LEU A 689 -12.21 -3.16 21.21
CA LEU A 689 -13.63 -2.76 21.31
C LEU A 689 -13.79 -1.47 22.12
N GLU A 690 -13.04 -1.32 23.22
CA GLU A 690 -12.94 -0.06 23.98
C GLU A 690 -12.45 1.07 23.07
N TRP A 691 -11.40 0.82 22.28
CA TRP A 691 -10.94 1.75 21.26
C TRP A 691 -12.05 2.09 20.24
N ALA A 692 -12.72 1.10 19.67
CA ALA A 692 -13.77 1.31 18.68
C ALA A 692 -14.91 2.18 19.24
N GLN A 693 -15.33 1.97 20.49
CA GLN A 693 -16.30 2.81 21.18
C GLN A 693 -15.81 4.26 21.30
N SER A 694 -14.56 4.48 21.74
CA SER A 694 -13.99 5.83 21.88
C SER A 694 -13.99 6.62 20.56
N ARG A 695 -13.84 5.93 19.40
CA ARG A 695 -13.94 6.56 18.08
C ARG A 695 -15.36 6.98 17.74
N LEU A 696 -16.38 6.21 18.16
CA LEU A 696 -17.78 6.59 17.96
C LEU A 696 -18.19 7.76 18.86
N ASP A 697 -17.70 7.81 20.10
CA ASP A 697 -17.96 8.92 21.02
C ASP A 697 -17.31 10.23 20.53
N LEU A 698 -16.07 10.15 20.01
CA LEU A 698 -15.41 11.24 19.31
C LEU A 698 -16.21 11.67 18.06
N VAL A 699 -16.71 10.72 17.27
CA VAL A 699 -17.54 10.99 16.09
C VAL A 699 -18.86 11.68 16.44
N SER A 700 -19.54 11.30 17.53
CA SER A 700 -20.74 12.01 18.03
C SER A 700 -20.39 13.45 18.43
N THR A 701 -19.36 13.60 19.28
CA THR A 701 -18.90 14.89 19.79
C THR A 701 -18.49 15.84 18.67
N MET A 702 -17.82 15.34 17.63
CA MET A 702 -17.50 16.11 16.43
C MET A 702 -18.77 16.51 15.65
N ARG A 703 -19.70 15.58 15.41
CA ARG A 703 -20.93 15.83 14.64
C ARG A 703 -21.84 16.83 15.34
N GLU A 704 -22.09 16.70 16.64
CA GLU A 704 -22.90 17.62 17.44
C GLU A 704 -22.48 19.09 17.20
N ARG A 705 -21.16 19.33 17.26
CA ARG A 705 -20.49 20.64 17.13
C ARG A 705 -20.14 21.05 15.70
N ILE A 706 -20.35 20.18 14.70
CA ILE A 706 -19.78 20.33 13.34
C ILE A 706 -20.22 21.61 12.63
N LEU A 707 -21.47 22.04 12.84
CA LEU A 707 -22.05 23.22 12.18
C LEU A 707 -21.45 24.55 12.63
N ASP A 708 -20.97 24.61 13.87
CA ASP A 708 -20.56 25.86 14.52
C ASP A 708 -19.02 26.04 14.54
N LYS A 709 -18.28 24.98 14.17
CA LYS A 709 -16.82 24.92 14.32
C LYS A 709 -16.06 24.43 13.07
N ALA A 710 -16.65 23.58 12.22
CA ALA A 710 -15.94 23.00 11.07
C ALA A 710 -15.77 23.96 9.88
N VAL A 711 -16.41 25.14 9.90
CA VAL A 711 -16.32 26.18 8.87
C VAL A 711 -16.34 27.56 9.54
N GLU A 712 -15.37 28.41 9.25
CA GLU A 712 -15.31 29.79 9.78
C GLU A 712 -16.10 30.79 8.93
N ASP A 713 -16.38 31.97 9.50
CA ASP A 713 -17.02 33.07 8.78
C ASP A 713 -16.24 33.48 7.51
N GLY A 714 -16.91 33.44 6.36
CA GLY A 714 -16.32 33.74 5.05
C GLY A 714 -15.66 32.54 4.35
N GLN A 715 -15.49 31.40 5.02
CA GLN A 715 -15.10 30.15 4.36
C GLN A 715 -16.28 29.54 3.57
N SER A 716 -16.01 28.47 2.82
CA SER A 716 -16.98 27.81 1.94
C SER A 716 -17.53 26.52 2.55
N TRP A 717 -18.86 26.36 2.52
CA TRP A 717 -19.59 25.20 3.05
C TRP A 717 -19.17 23.82 2.51
N HIS A 718 -18.36 23.73 1.45
CA HIS A 718 -17.79 22.45 1.03
C HIS A 718 -16.80 21.85 2.06
N LEU A 719 -16.23 22.68 2.94
CA LEU A 719 -15.43 22.22 4.08
C LEU A 719 -16.29 21.44 5.09
N LEU A 720 -17.55 21.85 5.32
CA LEU A 720 -18.51 21.09 6.12
C LEU A 720 -18.80 19.72 5.51
N ARG A 721 -18.95 19.64 4.17
CA ARG A 721 -19.14 18.37 3.48
C ARG A 721 -17.96 17.43 3.72
N ARG A 722 -16.73 17.93 3.55
CA ARG A 722 -15.48 17.19 3.79
C ARG A 722 -15.36 16.72 5.24
N ALA A 723 -15.65 17.59 6.21
CA ALA A 723 -15.66 17.25 7.63
C ALA A 723 -16.70 16.15 7.96
N TYR A 724 -17.93 16.29 7.45
CA TYR A 724 -18.99 15.30 7.68
C TYR A 724 -18.67 13.95 7.03
N GLU A 725 -18.21 13.96 5.76
CA GLU A 725 -17.74 12.76 5.05
C GLU A 725 -16.59 12.08 5.81
N GLN A 726 -15.67 12.83 6.43
CA GLN A 726 -14.63 12.27 7.28
C GLN A 726 -15.19 11.53 8.52
N THR A 727 -16.17 12.11 9.22
CA THR A 727 -16.82 11.42 10.37
C THR A 727 -17.55 10.13 9.97
N LEU A 728 -17.89 9.95 8.69
CA LEU A 728 -18.48 8.72 8.18
C LEU A 728 -17.44 7.61 7.95
N GLY A 729 -16.19 7.96 7.63
CA GLY A 729 -15.08 7.00 7.52
C GLY A 729 -14.57 6.52 8.87
N GLU A 730 -14.39 7.43 9.84
CA GLU A 730 -14.08 7.04 11.24
C GLU A 730 -15.14 6.08 11.81
N HIS A 731 -16.42 6.32 11.51
CA HIS A 731 -17.51 5.40 11.86
C HIS A 731 -17.31 4.01 11.22
N LEU A 732 -16.99 3.95 9.91
CA LEU A 732 -16.69 2.67 9.26
C LEU A 732 -15.45 1.97 9.84
N GLY A 733 -14.42 2.72 10.22
CA GLY A 733 -13.21 2.19 10.86
C GLY A 733 -13.51 1.50 12.19
N ALA A 734 -14.34 2.10 13.05
CA ALA A 734 -14.78 1.48 14.31
C ALA A 734 -15.59 0.19 14.07
N LEU A 735 -16.53 0.22 13.11
CA LEU A 735 -17.32 -0.97 12.73
C LEU A 735 -16.42 -2.11 12.21
N ARG A 736 -15.37 -1.79 11.44
CA ARG A 736 -14.37 -2.74 10.97
C ARG A 736 -13.62 -3.40 12.13
N VAL A 737 -13.04 -2.61 13.04
CA VAL A 737 -12.27 -3.11 14.19
C VAL A 737 -13.12 -4.08 15.02
N ALA A 738 -14.34 -3.69 15.40
CA ALA A 738 -15.24 -4.56 16.15
C ALA A 738 -15.59 -5.86 15.39
N SER A 739 -15.85 -5.78 14.09
CA SER A 739 -16.22 -6.96 13.30
C SER A 739 -15.15 -8.06 13.24
N ARG A 740 -13.87 -7.76 13.51
CA ARG A 740 -12.78 -8.77 13.52
C ARG A 740 -12.94 -9.83 14.61
N PHE A 741 -13.64 -9.52 15.71
CA PHE A 741 -13.91 -10.47 16.79
C PHE A 741 -14.92 -11.54 16.38
N VAL A 742 -15.82 -11.25 15.42
CA VAL A 742 -16.86 -12.20 14.98
C VAL A 742 -16.23 -13.32 14.15
N GLY A 743 -16.30 -14.54 14.66
CA GLY A 743 -15.51 -15.67 14.15
C GLY A 743 -14.00 -15.44 14.29
N GLY A 744 -13.56 -14.60 15.22
CA GLY A 744 -12.15 -14.30 15.45
C GLY A 744 -11.44 -15.44 16.20
N ALA A 745 -10.10 -15.41 16.18
CA ALA A 745 -9.26 -16.27 16.99
C ALA A 745 -7.88 -15.65 17.21
N TYR A 746 -7.42 -15.61 18.45
CA TYR A 746 -6.08 -15.19 18.80
C TYR A 746 -5.05 -16.19 18.24
N VAL A 747 -4.02 -15.66 17.59
CA VAL A 747 -2.91 -16.43 17.03
C VAL A 747 -1.65 -16.17 17.84
N HIS A 748 -0.94 -17.25 18.16
CA HIS A 748 0.27 -17.24 18.97
C HIS A 748 1.41 -17.96 18.26
N ARG A 749 2.59 -17.30 18.21
CA ARG A 749 3.82 -17.84 17.61
C ARG A 749 4.70 -18.59 18.64
N ASP A 750 4.16 -18.80 19.84
CA ASP A 750 4.77 -19.50 20.97
C ASP A 750 5.18 -20.93 20.59
N ARG A 751 6.34 -21.41 21.08
CA ARG A 751 6.82 -22.76 20.80
C ARG A 751 6.60 -23.69 21.99
N LYS A 752 6.39 -24.98 21.69
CA LYS A 752 6.22 -26.02 22.71
C LYS A 752 7.45 -26.12 23.63
N GLY A 753 7.28 -25.65 24.87
CA GLY A 753 8.34 -25.62 25.88
C GLY A 753 8.87 -24.22 26.20
N ASP A 754 8.38 -23.16 25.53
CA ASP A 754 8.60 -21.79 25.99
C ASP A 754 7.92 -21.55 27.35
N PRO A 755 8.48 -20.66 28.21
CA PRO A 755 7.80 -20.20 29.41
C PRO A 755 6.44 -19.56 29.06
N ASN A 756 5.38 -19.99 29.75
CA ASN A 756 4.00 -19.50 29.57
C ASN A 756 3.43 -19.65 28.15
N ALA A 757 3.94 -20.61 27.36
CA ALA A 757 3.46 -20.88 26.01
C ALA A 757 1.94 -21.12 25.96
N ARG A 758 1.24 -20.39 25.10
CA ARG A 758 -0.18 -20.54 24.79
C ARG A 758 -0.38 -21.52 23.63
N ASP A 759 -1.60 -21.98 23.43
CA ASP A 759 -1.94 -22.74 22.22
C ASP A 759 -1.88 -21.82 20.98
N PRO A 760 -1.38 -22.28 19.81
CA PRO A 760 -1.14 -21.42 18.65
C PRO A 760 -2.39 -20.76 18.03
N TYR A 761 -3.58 -21.24 18.37
CA TYR A 761 -4.87 -20.77 17.87
C TYR A 761 -5.92 -20.93 18.98
N VAL A 762 -6.51 -19.82 19.43
CA VAL A 762 -7.55 -19.80 20.47
C VAL A 762 -8.75 -19.01 19.94
N PRO A 763 -9.94 -19.61 19.75
CA PRO A 763 -11.15 -18.87 19.37
C PRO A 763 -11.44 -17.72 20.34
N VAL A 764 -11.93 -16.59 19.83
CA VAL A 764 -12.38 -15.47 20.66
C VAL A 764 -13.56 -15.89 21.54
N GLU A 765 -13.59 -15.43 22.79
CA GLU A 765 -14.59 -15.76 23.80
C GLU A 765 -16.01 -15.43 23.30
N PRO A 766 -17.02 -16.30 23.52
CA PRO A 766 -18.33 -16.15 22.90
C PRO A 766 -19.05 -14.86 23.34
N GLU A 767 -18.84 -14.40 24.58
CA GLU A 767 -19.31 -13.10 25.06
C GLU A 767 -18.70 -11.94 24.27
N ARG A 768 -17.39 -11.97 23.98
CA ARG A 768 -16.70 -10.95 23.17
C ARG A 768 -17.17 -10.97 21.71
N GLN A 769 -17.43 -12.15 21.15
CA GLN A 769 -17.99 -12.24 19.80
C GLN A 769 -19.42 -11.65 19.73
N ARG A 770 -20.24 -11.84 20.78
CA ARG A 770 -21.59 -11.27 20.89
C ARG A 770 -21.59 -9.76 21.16
N GLU A 771 -20.69 -9.28 22.02
CA GLU A 771 -20.42 -7.85 22.27
C GLU A 771 -20.07 -7.13 20.97
N ALA A 772 -19.12 -7.68 20.20
CA ALA A 772 -18.72 -7.16 18.90
C ALA A 772 -19.85 -7.20 17.85
N LEU A 773 -20.64 -8.28 17.82
CA LEU A 773 -21.80 -8.41 16.92
C LEU A 773 -22.87 -7.34 17.23
N ALA A 774 -23.18 -7.15 18.51
CA ALA A 774 -24.10 -6.10 18.96
C ALA A 774 -23.56 -4.70 18.62
N PHE A 775 -22.27 -4.42 18.89
CA PHE A 775 -21.64 -3.15 18.55
C PHE A 775 -21.75 -2.80 17.06
N VAL A 776 -21.53 -3.77 16.16
CA VAL A 776 -21.66 -3.55 14.71
C VAL A 776 -23.11 -3.30 14.30
N ILE A 777 -24.06 -4.06 14.87
CA ILE A 777 -25.51 -3.89 14.64
C ILE A 777 -25.98 -2.51 15.10
N ASP A 778 -25.77 -2.18 16.38
CA ASP A 778 -26.32 -1.02 17.06
C ASP A 778 -25.86 0.30 16.43
N ASN A 779 -24.67 0.32 15.82
CA ASN A 779 -24.06 1.50 15.22
C ASN A 779 -24.26 1.58 13.69
N ALA A 780 -24.33 0.46 12.97
CA ALA A 780 -24.54 0.49 11.51
C ALA A 780 -26.03 0.53 11.10
N PHE A 781 -26.93 -0.15 11.82
CA PHE A 781 -28.28 -0.46 11.33
C PHE A 781 -29.38 0.53 11.76
N HIS A 782 -29.02 1.60 12.48
CA HIS A 782 -29.94 2.58 13.06
C HIS A 782 -29.71 4.00 12.49
N ASP A 783 -30.79 4.70 12.11
CA ASP A 783 -30.75 5.97 11.37
C ASP A 783 -30.14 7.16 12.15
N ASP A 784 -30.28 7.17 13.47
CA ASP A 784 -29.81 8.23 14.36
C ASP A 784 -28.27 8.29 14.44
N ARG A 785 -27.61 7.16 14.21
CA ARG A 785 -26.14 6.99 14.20
C ARG A 785 -25.40 7.76 13.11
N PHE A 786 -26.11 8.51 12.27
CA PHE A 786 -25.56 9.25 11.13
C PHE A 786 -25.71 10.78 11.20
N ASP A 787 -26.33 11.36 12.24
CA ASP A 787 -26.66 12.79 12.35
C ASP A 787 -27.31 13.38 11.08
N LEU A 788 -28.60 13.07 10.91
CA LEU A 788 -29.37 13.47 9.73
C LEU A 788 -30.07 14.83 9.90
N ARG A 789 -29.60 15.69 10.83
CA ARG A 789 -30.18 17.01 11.11
C ARG A 789 -30.38 17.81 9.80
N PRO A 790 -31.61 18.24 9.46
CA PRO A 790 -31.88 18.91 8.17
C PRO A 790 -31.04 20.18 7.92
N GLU A 791 -30.56 20.81 8.99
CA GLU A 791 -29.68 21.97 8.98
C GLU A 791 -28.20 21.67 8.72
N VAL A 792 -27.75 20.43 8.96
CA VAL A 792 -26.47 19.90 8.45
C VAL A 792 -26.65 19.60 6.96
N MET A 793 -27.64 18.77 6.62
CA MET A 793 -27.88 18.27 5.26
C MET A 793 -28.02 19.38 4.20
N ARG A 794 -28.69 20.50 4.53
CA ARG A 794 -28.83 21.67 3.63
C ARG A 794 -27.50 22.38 3.28
N LYS A 795 -26.41 22.10 4.01
CA LYS A 795 -25.11 22.77 3.85
C LYS A 795 -24.01 21.87 3.27
N LEU A 796 -24.25 20.58 3.03
CA LEU A 796 -23.25 19.62 2.51
C LEU A 796 -23.00 19.77 0.99
N VAL A 797 -22.67 20.99 0.55
CA VAL A 797 -22.43 21.33 -0.87
C VAL A 797 -21.05 20.85 -1.34
N PRO A 798 -20.87 20.57 -2.65
CA PRO A 798 -19.57 20.22 -3.22
C PRO A 798 -18.66 21.45 -3.40
N ASN A 799 -17.36 21.21 -3.63
CA ASN A 799 -16.48 22.21 -4.23
C ASN A 799 -16.98 22.58 -5.65
N ARG A 800 -16.69 23.81 -6.08
CA ARG A 800 -17.09 24.35 -7.39
C ARG A 800 -15.92 24.83 -8.27
N PHE A 801 -14.69 24.73 -7.79
CA PHE A 801 -13.52 24.79 -8.65
C PHE A 801 -13.48 23.55 -9.58
N ARG A 802 -12.92 23.71 -10.79
CA ARG A 802 -12.76 22.64 -11.78
C ARG A 802 -11.37 22.74 -12.39
N HIS A 803 -10.47 21.89 -11.91
CA HIS A 803 -9.08 21.73 -12.36
C HIS A 803 -8.57 20.35 -11.89
N TRP A 804 -7.35 19.98 -12.26
CA TRP A 804 -6.70 18.70 -11.93
C TRP A 804 -6.55 18.38 -10.41
N GLY A 805 -6.98 19.28 -9.52
CA GLY A 805 -7.02 19.09 -8.07
C GLY A 805 -8.40 19.36 -7.44
N ALA A 806 -9.45 19.55 -8.25
CA ALA A 806 -10.80 19.81 -7.78
C ALA A 806 -11.85 19.22 -8.73
N SER A 807 -12.51 18.14 -8.29
CA SER A 807 -13.66 17.52 -8.95
C SER A 807 -14.95 18.31 -8.67
N SER A 808 -15.77 18.50 -9.70
CA SER A 808 -17.03 19.25 -9.59
C SER A 808 -18.20 18.34 -9.17
N GLY A 809 -18.09 17.82 -7.94
CA GLY A 809 -19.01 16.82 -7.38
C GLY A 809 -20.50 17.21 -7.36
N ASN A 810 -21.36 16.22 -7.12
CA ASN A 810 -22.82 16.40 -7.14
C ASN A 810 -23.29 17.46 -6.12
N VAL A 811 -24.21 18.34 -6.57
CA VAL A 811 -24.76 19.46 -5.80
C VAL A 811 -25.62 18.98 -4.63
N THR A 812 -26.36 17.90 -4.84
CA THR A 812 -27.08 17.19 -3.80
C THR A 812 -26.14 16.21 -3.12
N PHE A 813 -26.05 16.27 -1.80
CA PHE A 813 -25.30 15.28 -1.03
C PHE A 813 -26.03 13.93 -1.04
N PRO A 814 -25.40 12.82 -1.50
CA PRO A 814 -26.07 11.54 -1.72
C PRO A 814 -26.15 10.71 -0.41
N ILE A 815 -26.76 11.27 0.64
CA ILE A 815 -26.76 10.69 2.00
C ILE A 815 -27.22 9.23 2.02
N HIS A 816 -28.27 8.87 1.27
CA HIS A 816 -28.77 7.49 1.15
C HIS A 816 -27.72 6.51 0.61
N ASN A 817 -26.88 6.94 -0.33
CA ASN A 817 -25.81 6.10 -0.88
C ASN A 817 -24.64 5.98 0.11
N ARG A 818 -24.31 7.08 0.83
CA ARG A 818 -23.26 7.08 1.85
C ARG A 818 -23.59 6.15 3.02
N VAL A 819 -24.82 6.22 3.54
CA VAL A 819 -25.26 5.33 4.63
C VAL A 819 -25.40 3.89 4.16
N ALA A 820 -26.01 3.65 2.98
CA ALA A 820 -26.13 2.30 2.44
C ALA A 820 -24.75 1.63 2.21
N GLN A 821 -23.74 2.39 1.78
CA GLN A 821 -22.37 1.89 1.65
C GLN A 821 -21.76 1.43 2.98
N ILE A 822 -21.95 2.18 4.08
CA ILE A 822 -21.47 1.78 5.42
C ILE A 822 -22.21 0.53 5.91
N GLN A 823 -23.54 0.48 5.72
CA GLN A 823 -24.37 -0.69 6.03
C GLN A 823 -23.97 -1.93 5.23
N SER A 824 -23.64 -1.74 3.94
CA SER A 824 -23.15 -2.77 3.03
C SER A 824 -21.77 -3.31 3.46
N PHE A 825 -20.87 -2.46 3.97
CA PHE A 825 -19.62 -2.91 4.59
C PHE A 825 -19.86 -3.68 5.90
N ALA A 826 -20.71 -3.19 6.81
CA ALA A 826 -21.02 -3.88 8.06
C ALA A 826 -21.57 -5.31 7.80
N MET A 827 -22.50 -5.45 6.84
CA MET A 827 -22.98 -6.77 6.40
C MET A 827 -21.89 -7.60 5.69
N LEU A 828 -20.91 -6.98 5.01
CA LEU A 828 -19.80 -7.71 4.39
C LEU A 828 -18.85 -8.28 5.46
N TYR A 829 -18.50 -7.52 6.50
CA TYR A 829 -17.64 -8.01 7.56
C TYR A 829 -18.25 -9.19 8.32
N LEU A 830 -19.55 -9.11 8.63
CA LEU A 830 -20.28 -10.17 9.34
C LEU A 830 -20.60 -11.40 8.47
N MET A 831 -20.81 -11.23 7.15
CA MET A 831 -21.33 -12.31 6.28
C MET A 831 -20.45 -12.70 5.08
N ASN A 832 -19.20 -12.25 5.00
CA ASN A 832 -18.27 -12.75 3.98
C ASN A 832 -17.93 -14.24 4.23
N PRO A 833 -17.49 -14.98 3.18
CA PRO A 833 -17.06 -16.37 3.29
C PRO A 833 -16.09 -16.69 4.43
N GLY A 834 -15.10 -15.83 4.67
CA GLY A 834 -14.09 -16.05 5.69
C GLY A 834 -14.71 -16.05 7.10
N THR A 835 -15.48 -15.01 7.43
CA THR A 835 -16.18 -14.92 8.72
C THR A 835 -17.12 -16.12 8.93
N LEU A 836 -17.96 -16.44 7.95
CA LEU A 836 -18.92 -17.56 8.05
C LEU A 836 -18.23 -18.93 8.16
N GLN A 837 -17.09 -19.13 7.49
CA GLN A 837 -16.30 -20.37 7.59
C GLN A 837 -15.57 -20.48 8.93
N ARG A 838 -15.01 -19.38 9.47
CA ARG A 838 -14.35 -19.40 10.78
C ARG A 838 -15.31 -19.68 11.93
N VAL A 839 -16.49 -19.06 11.94
CA VAL A 839 -17.56 -19.35 12.92
C VAL A 839 -17.88 -20.85 12.91
N TYR A 840 -18.17 -21.41 11.73
CA TYR A 840 -18.49 -22.83 11.58
C TYR A 840 -17.35 -23.78 11.99
N ASP A 841 -16.10 -23.48 11.63
CA ASP A 841 -14.96 -24.33 12.00
C ASP A 841 -14.57 -24.18 13.47
N ASN A 842 -14.92 -23.08 14.14
CA ASN A 842 -14.69 -22.89 15.57
C ASN A 842 -15.63 -23.74 16.43
N GLU A 843 -16.83 -24.09 15.94
CA GLU A 843 -17.71 -25.11 16.54
C GLU A 843 -17.03 -26.50 16.67
N LEU A 844 -15.89 -26.72 16.00
CA LEU A 844 -15.06 -27.94 16.09
C LEU A 844 -13.75 -27.77 16.90
N ARG A 845 -13.52 -26.60 17.51
CA ARG A 845 -12.29 -26.26 18.27
C ARG A 845 -12.51 -26.06 19.78
N VAL A 846 -13.76 -26.16 20.22
CA VAL A 846 -14.22 -25.96 21.60
C VAL A 846 -15.01 -27.19 22.03
N GLU A 847 -14.98 -27.54 23.32
CA GLU A 847 -15.63 -28.77 23.79
C GLU A 847 -17.16 -28.65 23.74
N THR A 848 -17.87 -29.76 23.52
CA THR A 848 -19.33 -29.73 23.24
C THR A 848 -20.21 -29.31 24.44
N GLU A 849 -19.62 -29.10 25.62
CA GLU A 849 -20.28 -28.58 26.82
C GLU A 849 -19.98 -27.08 27.08
N GLU A 850 -19.11 -26.46 26.27
CA GLU A 850 -18.73 -25.05 26.35
C GLU A 850 -19.54 -24.18 25.35
N ASP A 851 -19.63 -22.87 25.61
CA ASP A 851 -20.41 -21.94 24.79
C ASP A 851 -19.63 -21.42 23.57
N MET A 852 -20.33 -21.10 22.49
CA MET A 852 -19.78 -20.69 21.20
C MET A 852 -20.80 -19.85 20.43
N LEU A 853 -20.36 -18.78 19.77
CA LEU A 853 -21.18 -18.09 18.76
C LEU A 853 -21.36 -19.03 17.55
N THR A 854 -22.60 -19.46 17.27
CA THR A 854 -22.87 -20.44 16.21
C THR A 854 -23.27 -19.80 14.88
N LEU A 855 -23.12 -20.52 13.76
CA LEU A 855 -23.56 -20.05 12.44
C LEU A 855 -25.04 -19.62 12.39
N PRO A 856 -26.01 -20.38 12.94
CA PRO A 856 -27.42 -19.99 12.98
C PRO A 856 -27.69 -18.76 13.85
N GLU A 857 -26.94 -18.56 14.93
CA GLU A 857 -27.04 -17.41 15.83
C GLU A 857 -26.59 -16.13 15.12
N LEU A 858 -25.38 -16.12 14.54
CA LEU A 858 -24.87 -14.98 13.77
C LEU A 858 -25.79 -14.59 12.61
N MET A 859 -26.27 -15.58 11.82
CA MET A 859 -27.21 -15.29 10.74
C MET A 859 -28.60 -14.86 11.24
N GLY A 860 -29.03 -15.34 12.41
CA GLY A 860 -30.25 -14.92 13.10
C GLY A 860 -30.21 -13.45 13.50
N SER A 861 -29.27 -13.07 14.37
CA SER A 861 -29.18 -11.72 14.92
C SER A 861 -29.04 -10.63 13.85
N VAL A 862 -28.29 -10.89 12.77
CA VAL A 862 -28.17 -9.93 11.65
C VAL A 862 -29.49 -9.80 10.87
N VAL A 863 -30.25 -10.88 10.68
CA VAL A 863 -31.58 -10.81 10.05
C VAL A 863 -32.57 -10.08 10.97
N GLU A 864 -32.64 -10.49 12.23
CA GLU A 864 -33.63 -9.98 13.20
C GLU A 864 -33.44 -8.48 13.43
N ALA A 865 -32.21 -8.00 13.63
CA ALA A 865 -31.90 -6.57 13.76
C ALA A 865 -32.25 -5.72 12.52
N ILE A 866 -32.21 -6.30 11.31
CA ILE A 866 -32.57 -5.63 10.05
C ILE A 866 -34.09 -5.59 9.83
N TYR A 867 -34.86 -6.47 10.49
CA TYR A 867 -36.30 -6.64 10.28
C TYR A 867 -37.16 -6.47 11.55
N THR A 868 -36.67 -5.78 12.58
CA THR A 868 -37.41 -5.50 13.83
C THR A 868 -38.77 -4.85 13.61
N GLU A 869 -38.95 -4.09 12.52
CA GLU A 869 -40.25 -3.51 12.14
C GLU A 869 -41.31 -4.59 11.79
N LEU A 870 -40.89 -5.79 11.36
CA LEU A 870 -41.79 -6.92 11.09
C LEU A 870 -42.26 -7.64 12.36
N GLU A 871 -41.55 -7.49 13.47
CA GLU A 871 -41.88 -8.11 14.75
C GLU A 871 -42.78 -7.22 15.59
N ASN A 872 -42.51 -5.91 15.59
CA ASN A 872 -43.29 -4.91 16.33
C ASN A 872 -44.64 -4.57 15.65
N GLY A 873 -44.78 -4.84 14.34
CA GLY A 873 -46.01 -4.59 13.60
C GLY A 873 -46.34 -3.10 13.41
N ALA A 874 -47.55 -2.79 12.94
CA ALA A 874 -47.97 -1.42 12.63
C ALA A 874 -48.58 -0.70 13.85
N ASP A 875 -47.79 -0.56 14.91
CA ASP A 875 -48.15 0.06 16.19
C ASP A 875 -48.13 1.61 16.12
N GLY A 876 -48.94 2.17 15.22
CA GLY A 876 -49.07 3.62 15.08
C GLY A 876 -50.01 4.10 13.98
N ARG A 877 -49.81 5.37 13.60
CA ARG A 877 -50.32 5.96 12.35
C ARG A 877 -49.11 6.53 11.61
N TYR A 878 -48.67 5.83 10.57
CA TYR A 878 -47.53 6.25 9.78
C TYR A 878 -47.97 7.21 8.66
N THR A 879 -47.01 7.98 8.14
CA THR A 879 -47.21 8.87 6.99
C THR A 879 -45.99 8.80 6.07
N GLU A 880 -46.09 9.30 4.84
CA GLU A 880 -44.96 9.38 3.91
C GLU A 880 -43.79 10.25 4.42
N ARG A 881 -43.98 10.98 5.54
CA ARG A 881 -42.95 11.78 6.23
C ARG A 881 -42.48 11.20 7.57
N GLU A 882 -43.28 10.33 8.16
CA GLU A 882 -43.03 9.61 9.41
C GLU A 882 -43.39 8.13 9.13
N PRO A 883 -42.61 7.43 8.29
CA PRO A 883 -42.96 6.11 7.77
C PRO A 883 -42.71 5.02 8.81
N MET A 884 -43.34 3.85 8.61
CA MET A 884 -43.11 2.67 9.45
C MET A 884 -41.66 2.18 9.34
N ILE A 885 -41.10 2.17 8.13
CA ILE A 885 -39.74 1.74 7.83
C ILE A 885 -39.03 2.92 7.16
N SER A 886 -37.92 3.38 7.72
CA SER A 886 -37.23 4.59 7.24
C SER A 886 -36.68 4.42 5.80
N SER A 887 -36.36 5.53 5.13
CA SER A 887 -35.71 5.46 3.81
C SER A 887 -34.32 4.81 3.82
N LEU A 888 -33.69 4.63 4.99
CA LEU A 888 -32.40 3.98 5.14
C LEU A 888 -32.58 2.50 5.53
N ARG A 889 -33.47 2.20 6.49
CA ARG A 889 -33.92 0.84 6.82
C ARG A 889 -34.45 0.08 5.59
N ARG A 890 -35.18 0.74 4.68
CA ARG A 890 -35.62 0.15 3.41
C ARG A 890 -34.45 -0.22 2.47
N ASN A 891 -33.36 0.53 2.46
CA ASN A 891 -32.17 0.17 1.69
C ASN A 891 -31.46 -1.05 2.31
N LEU A 892 -31.26 -1.03 3.63
CA LEU A 892 -30.67 -2.10 4.44
C LEU A 892 -31.43 -3.44 4.26
N GLN A 893 -32.75 -3.42 4.40
CA GLN A 893 -33.61 -4.59 4.17
C GLN A 893 -33.57 -5.07 2.71
N SER A 894 -33.56 -4.14 1.73
CA SER A 894 -33.45 -4.50 0.32
C SER A 894 -32.13 -5.21 0.01
N GLU A 895 -31.02 -4.79 0.61
CA GLU A 895 -29.73 -5.43 0.42
C GLU A 895 -29.64 -6.78 1.16
N MET A 896 -30.11 -6.87 2.41
CA MET A 896 -30.14 -8.14 3.13
C MET A 896 -31.01 -9.19 2.41
N THR A 897 -32.10 -8.76 1.79
CA THR A 897 -32.91 -9.59 0.88
C THR A 897 -32.05 -10.15 -0.27
N ASP A 898 -31.31 -9.30 -0.98
CA ASP A 898 -30.45 -9.74 -2.09
C ASP A 898 -29.36 -10.71 -1.61
N ARG A 899 -28.69 -10.41 -0.50
CA ARG A 899 -27.62 -11.24 0.07
C ARG A 899 -28.13 -12.63 0.47
N LEU A 900 -29.30 -12.71 1.12
CA LEU A 900 -29.95 -13.98 1.43
C LEU A 900 -30.39 -14.74 0.16
N ILE A 901 -30.96 -14.05 -0.84
CA ILE A 901 -31.34 -14.66 -2.12
C ILE A 901 -30.12 -15.23 -2.85
N ASP A 902 -29.02 -14.48 -2.89
CA ASP A 902 -27.78 -14.84 -3.57
C ASP A 902 -27.05 -16.02 -2.90
N LEU A 903 -26.96 -16.04 -1.56
CA LEU A 903 -26.48 -17.22 -0.80
C LEU A 903 -27.40 -18.43 -0.96
N ALA A 904 -28.70 -18.22 -1.06
CA ALA A 904 -29.67 -19.30 -1.25
C ALA A 904 -29.65 -19.89 -2.67
N LEU A 905 -29.33 -19.09 -3.69
CA LEU A 905 -29.27 -19.52 -5.10
C LEU A 905 -27.90 -20.08 -5.50
N ASP A 906 -26.82 -19.38 -5.17
CA ASP A 906 -25.45 -19.76 -5.54
C ASP A 906 -24.61 -20.10 -4.30
N PRO A 907 -24.35 -21.39 -4.04
CA PRO A 907 -23.57 -21.85 -2.88
C PRO A 907 -22.04 -21.77 -3.08
N ARG A 908 -21.54 -21.26 -4.22
CA ARG A 908 -20.09 -21.25 -4.50
C ARG A 908 -19.34 -20.34 -3.54
N GLY A 909 -18.37 -20.90 -2.82
CA GLY A 909 -17.46 -20.17 -1.94
C GLY A 909 -18.02 -19.88 -0.55
N VAL A 910 -19.04 -20.60 -0.07
CA VAL A 910 -19.55 -20.47 1.32
C VAL A 910 -19.74 -21.84 1.99
N PRO A 911 -19.72 -21.92 3.35
CA PRO A 911 -19.92 -23.17 4.09
C PRO A 911 -21.25 -23.86 3.74
N SER A 912 -21.28 -25.19 3.75
CA SER A 912 -22.48 -25.95 3.34
C SER A 912 -23.77 -25.69 4.15
N PRO A 913 -23.75 -25.27 5.43
CA PRO A 913 -24.96 -24.83 6.13
C PRO A 913 -25.54 -23.51 5.62
N VAL A 914 -24.69 -22.57 5.17
CA VAL A 914 -25.09 -21.18 4.86
C VAL A 914 -26.20 -21.09 3.79
N PRO A 915 -26.13 -21.79 2.64
CA PRO A 915 -27.23 -21.83 1.67
C PRO A 915 -28.54 -22.45 2.21
N THR A 916 -28.46 -23.23 3.29
CA THR A 916 -29.63 -23.83 3.95
C THR A 916 -30.23 -22.87 4.99
N LEU A 917 -29.38 -22.20 5.78
CA LEU A 917 -29.78 -21.14 6.71
C LEU A 917 -30.39 -19.95 5.96
N ALA A 918 -29.77 -19.48 4.87
CA ALA A 918 -30.35 -18.44 4.02
C ALA A 918 -31.77 -18.79 3.54
N ARG A 919 -32.01 -20.05 3.13
CA ARG A 919 -33.35 -20.56 2.78
C ARG A 919 -34.31 -20.68 3.97
N PHE A 920 -33.81 -20.79 5.19
CA PHE A 920 -34.61 -20.77 6.42
C PHE A 920 -35.06 -19.34 6.75
N HIS A 921 -34.13 -18.37 6.81
CA HIS A 921 -34.46 -16.96 7.05
C HIS A 921 -35.42 -16.43 5.98
N LEU A 922 -35.17 -16.69 4.68
CA LEU A 922 -36.09 -16.32 3.60
C LEU A 922 -37.52 -16.84 3.81
N ARG A 923 -37.72 -18.06 4.31
CA ARG A 923 -39.06 -18.64 4.59
C ARG A 923 -39.73 -18.12 5.87
N ASN A 924 -38.95 -17.52 6.77
CA ASN A 924 -39.49 -16.86 7.95
C ASN A 924 -39.89 -15.42 7.58
N LEU A 925 -39.04 -14.70 6.85
CA LEU A 925 -39.34 -13.38 6.28
C LEU A 925 -40.58 -13.44 5.37
N ASP A 926 -40.65 -14.38 4.42
CA ASP A 926 -41.83 -14.59 3.54
C ASP A 926 -43.14 -14.68 4.35
N ARG A 927 -43.12 -15.39 5.50
CA ARG A 927 -44.27 -15.55 6.40
C ARG A 927 -44.60 -14.28 7.19
N SER A 928 -43.59 -13.62 7.75
CA SER A 928 -43.79 -12.36 8.50
C SER A 928 -44.30 -11.25 7.57
N LEU A 929 -43.84 -11.21 6.33
CA LEU A 929 -44.32 -10.30 5.30
C LEU A 929 -45.80 -10.58 4.94
N SER A 930 -46.18 -11.83 4.65
CA SER A 930 -47.59 -12.17 4.41
C SER A 930 -48.48 -11.81 5.61
N ASN A 931 -48.04 -12.05 6.85
CA ASN A 931 -48.81 -11.69 8.05
C ASN A 931 -49.17 -10.20 8.13
N ILE A 932 -48.27 -9.31 7.69
CA ILE A 932 -48.49 -7.86 7.69
C ILE A 932 -49.30 -7.43 6.45
N LEU A 933 -48.99 -7.98 5.28
CA LEU A 933 -49.62 -7.62 4.00
C LEU A 933 -51.07 -8.10 3.88
N ASP A 934 -51.39 -9.30 4.39
CA ASP A 934 -52.75 -9.84 4.47
C ASP A 934 -53.49 -9.40 5.75
N GLY A 935 -52.78 -8.74 6.68
CA GLY A 935 -53.26 -8.35 8.00
C GLY A 935 -54.07 -7.06 8.03
N ALA A 936 -54.72 -6.81 9.17
CA ALA A 936 -55.42 -5.53 9.43
C ALA A 936 -54.47 -4.31 9.54
N ASP A 937 -53.17 -4.57 9.60
CA ASP A 937 -52.10 -3.60 9.76
C ASP A 937 -51.67 -2.97 8.44
N ALA A 938 -51.84 -3.65 7.29
CA ALA A 938 -51.60 -3.08 5.95
C ALA A 938 -52.35 -1.76 5.68
N ALA A 939 -53.47 -1.53 6.38
CA ALA A 939 -54.25 -0.29 6.31
C ALA A 939 -53.74 0.86 7.23
N ARG A 940 -52.65 0.64 7.98
CA ARG A 940 -51.99 1.62 8.87
C ARG A 940 -50.60 2.02 8.40
N VAL A 941 -49.94 1.16 7.61
CA VAL A 941 -48.62 1.37 7.02
C VAL A 941 -48.67 2.50 5.96
N ASP A 942 -47.62 3.30 5.86
CA ASP A 942 -47.50 4.36 4.85
C ASP A 942 -47.21 3.79 3.44
N THR A 943 -47.44 4.61 2.40
CA THR A 943 -47.32 4.16 1.01
C THR A 943 -45.91 3.66 0.64
N TYR A 944 -44.85 4.22 1.22
CA TYR A 944 -43.49 3.79 0.90
C TYR A 944 -43.12 2.47 1.56
N SER A 945 -43.46 2.31 2.84
CA SER A 945 -43.20 1.07 3.57
C SER A 945 -44.03 -0.10 3.01
N LEU A 946 -45.31 0.14 2.68
CA LEU A 946 -46.17 -0.89 2.09
C LEU A 946 -45.65 -1.39 0.74
N ALA A 947 -45.28 -0.50 -0.18
CA ALA A 947 -44.75 -0.87 -1.49
C ALA A 947 -43.40 -1.59 -1.41
N HIS A 948 -42.56 -1.24 -0.42
CA HIS A 948 -41.29 -1.90 -0.15
C HIS A 948 -41.45 -3.32 0.41
N LEU A 949 -42.39 -3.52 1.34
CA LEU A 949 -42.72 -4.85 1.87
C LEU A 949 -43.29 -5.77 0.78
N GLN A 950 -44.05 -5.23 -0.17
CA GLN A 950 -44.53 -5.94 -1.35
C GLN A 950 -43.38 -6.36 -2.28
N ASP A 951 -42.46 -5.46 -2.63
CA ASP A 951 -41.28 -5.77 -3.45
C ASP A 951 -40.40 -6.87 -2.83
N ILE A 952 -40.08 -6.77 -1.53
CA ILE A 952 -39.33 -7.81 -0.82
C ILE A 952 -40.09 -9.15 -0.84
N HIS A 953 -41.39 -9.16 -0.56
CA HIS A 953 -42.17 -10.40 -0.58
C HIS A 953 -42.18 -11.05 -1.97
N GLU A 954 -42.41 -10.27 -3.05
CA GLU A 954 -42.37 -10.79 -4.43
C GLU A 954 -40.97 -11.34 -4.79
N ARG A 955 -39.88 -10.66 -4.39
CA ARG A 955 -38.49 -11.10 -4.61
C ARG A 955 -38.18 -12.39 -3.86
N ILE A 956 -38.53 -12.47 -2.57
CA ILE A 956 -38.32 -13.65 -1.73
C ILE A 956 -39.12 -14.85 -2.26
N SER A 957 -40.42 -14.69 -2.51
CA SER A 957 -41.26 -15.77 -3.05
C SER A 957 -40.81 -16.21 -4.45
N SER A 958 -40.33 -15.30 -5.30
CA SER A 958 -39.72 -15.64 -6.60
C SER A 958 -38.44 -16.47 -6.44
N ALA A 959 -37.52 -16.08 -5.55
CA ALA A 959 -36.30 -16.83 -5.28
C ALA A 959 -36.59 -18.22 -4.69
N LEU A 960 -37.49 -18.29 -3.69
CA LEU A 960 -37.93 -19.56 -3.10
C LEU A 960 -38.61 -20.48 -4.12
N ASN A 961 -39.25 -19.94 -5.16
CA ASN A 961 -39.80 -20.73 -6.27
C ASN A 961 -38.73 -21.16 -7.28
N ALA A 962 -37.78 -20.30 -7.66
CA ALA A 962 -36.65 -20.69 -8.50
C ALA A 962 -35.83 -21.84 -7.89
N ILE A 963 -35.63 -21.82 -6.57
CA ILE A 963 -34.96 -22.87 -5.79
C ILE A 963 -35.71 -24.23 -5.83
N LYS A 964 -37.04 -24.23 -6.03
CA LYS A 964 -37.84 -25.46 -6.20
C LYS A 964 -37.75 -26.04 -7.62
N VAL A 965 -37.34 -25.24 -8.61
CA VAL A 965 -37.26 -25.62 -10.03
C VAL A 965 -35.83 -26.01 -10.44
N ALA A 966 -34.82 -25.55 -9.70
CA ALA A 966 -33.40 -25.91 -9.89
C ALA A 966 -32.98 -27.20 -9.15
N ARG A 967 -33.93 -28.03 -8.70
CA ARG A 967 -33.74 -29.31 -8.01
C ARG A 967 -34.68 -30.36 -8.59
#